data_AF-A0AA41T756-F1
#
_entry.id   AF-A0AA41T756-F1
#
_cell.length_a   1.000
_cell.length_b   1.000
_cell.length_c   1.000
_cell.angle_alpha   90.00
_cell.angle_beta   90.00
_cell.angle_gamma   90.00
#
_symmetry.space_group_name_H-M   'P 1'
#
loop_
_entity.id
_entity.type
_entity.pdbx_description
1 polymer ?
#
loop_
_entity_poly.entity_id
_entity_poly.type
_entity_poly.pdbx_seq_one_letter_code
_entity_poly.pdbx_strand_id
1 'polypeptide(L)'
;MMSVGSKGNTPEPGGKLKGVKVNNYHKVTAQEKSAGFKMLRVQRTNLGPLRVSLSRTLHHRAVMALRREDVNAWERRAPLAPKHIKGITNLGYKVLIQPSNRRAIHDKEYVKAGGILQEDISEACLILGVKRPPEEKLMSKKTYAFFSHTIKAQEANMNLLDEVLKQEIRLIDYEKMVDHRGIRIVAFGQWAGVAGMINILHGMGLRLLALGHHTPFMHLGMAHNYRNSSQAVQAVRDAGYEISLGLMPKSIGPLTFVFTGTGNVSKGAQEIFNELPCEYVEPHELKEVSQTGDLRKVYGTVLSRHHHLVRKTDGVYDPVEYDKHPERYISRFNTDIAPYTTCLINGIYWEQNTPRLLTRHDAQSLLAPVKSSVAAVEGCPALPHRLVAICDISADTGGSIDFMTECTTIEHPFCMYDADQHIIHDSVEGSGILMCSIDNLPAQLPIEATEYFGDMLYPYVEEMLLSDASQPLESQNFSPVVRDAVITSNGILTDKYKYIQKLRESRERVQSLSMSTKKKVLVLGSGYVSGPVLEYLSRDRNIEITVGSDMTNQIKQLSKKYNINPVSMNICKQEEKLDLLVATQDLVISLLPYVLHPVVAKACIANKVNMITASYITPALKELEKSVEDAGITIIGELGLDPGLDHMLAMETIDKAKEVGATVMNVAGGVSFLDAVTSMDYFPGLNLEGYPNRDSTRYAEIYGIPSAHTLLRGTLRYKGYSKALNGFVKLGLINREEYPALRPEANPLTWKQLLCDLIGISRFSTCDVLKEAVLEKLGGDLTQLEAAEWLGLLGEDQVPQADSIVDALSKHLALKLSYGPEEKDMIVMRDSFGIRHPSGHLETKTIDLVVYGDFNGFSAMAKTVGFPTAMAAKMLLDGEIEAKGLMGPFSKEIYGPILERIKAEGIIYTTQSTIKL
;
A
#
# COMPACT_ATOMS: atom_id res chain seq x y z
N MET A 1 -34.36 -20.63 -32.42
CA MET A 1 -34.73 -21.65 -33.42
C MET A 1 -35.13 -22.91 -32.67
N MET A 2 -36.40 -23.35 -32.83
CA MET A 2 -37.04 -24.64 -32.46
C MET A 2 -36.93 -25.11 -30.97
N SER A 3 -37.96 -25.02 -30.11
CA SER A 3 -39.24 -25.79 -30.03
C SER A 3 -38.99 -27.29 -29.67
N VAL A 4 -39.60 -27.99 -28.69
CA VAL A 4 -41.02 -28.16 -28.28
C VAL A 4 -41.10 -28.91 -26.92
N GLY A 5 -42.05 -28.54 -26.04
CA GLY A 5 -42.94 -29.41 -25.21
C GLY A 5 -42.38 -30.21 -24.02
N SER A 6 -43.11 -30.54 -22.93
CA SER A 6 -44.55 -30.42 -22.60
C SER A 6 -44.81 -30.73 -21.10
N LYS A 7 -45.71 -29.93 -20.49
CA LYS A 7 -46.75 -30.19 -19.46
C LYS A 7 -46.69 -31.43 -18.53
N GLY A 8 -47.08 -31.21 -17.26
CA GLY A 8 -47.92 -32.16 -16.51
C GLY A 8 -47.88 -32.07 -14.97
N ASN A 9 -48.93 -31.52 -14.35
CA ASN A 9 -49.20 -31.49 -12.91
C ASN A 9 -49.82 -32.82 -12.41
N THR A 10 -49.36 -33.32 -11.24
CA THR A 10 -50.05 -34.04 -10.11
C THR A 10 -51.12 -35.13 -10.39
N PRO A 11 -51.22 -36.25 -9.62
CA PRO A 11 -51.63 -36.21 -8.19
C PRO A 11 -51.17 -37.35 -7.23
N GLU A 12 -51.35 -37.11 -5.92
CA GLU A 12 -51.47 -38.06 -4.78
C GLU A 12 -52.57 -39.14 -4.99
N PRO A 13 -52.73 -40.25 -4.20
CA PRO A 13 -52.63 -40.32 -2.71
C PRO A 13 -52.26 -41.69 -2.05
N GLY A 14 -52.23 -41.73 -0.71
CA GLY A 14 -52.60 -42.94 0.07
C GLY A 14 -51.69 -43.29 1.26
N GLY A 15 -52.15 -43.01 2.49
CA GLY A 15 -51.40 -43.23 3.74
C GLY A 15 -51.60 -44.56 4.47
N LYS A 16 -51.08 -44.62 5.72
CA LYS A 16 -51.31 -45.49 6.90
C LYS A 16 -49.99 -45.53 7.72
N LEU A 17 -49.88 -45.64 9.05
CA LEU A 17 -50.74 -46.06 10.15
C LEU A 17 -50.12 -45.59 11.50
N LYS A 18 -50.94 -45.55 12.54
CA LYS A 18 -50.63 -45.25 13.96
C LYS A 18 -49.79 -46.35 14.64
N GLY A 19 -49.05 -45.97 15.68
CA GLY A 19 -48.26 -46.87 16.54
C GLY A 19 -49.03 -47.53 17.69
N VAL A 20 -48.30 -48.09 18.67
CA VAL A 20 -48.68 -48.30 20.11
C VAL A 20 -47.57 -49.01 20.90
N LYS A 21 -47.23 -48.44 22.08
CA LYS A 21 -46.78 -48.96 23.42
C LYS A 21 -45.62 -50.00 23.50
N VAL A 22 -44.88 -50.23 24.61
CA VAL A 22 -45.16 -50.30 26.06
C VAL A 22 -43.86 -50.11 26.89
N ASN A 23 -44.00 -49.61 28.13
CA ASN A 23 -43.02 -49.54 29.25
C ASN A 23 -42.34 -50.88 29.64
N ASN A 24 -41.20 -50.83 30.36
CA ASN A 24 -41.08 -51.43 31.72
C ASN A 24 -39.68 -51.36 32.41
N TYR A 25 -39.70 -51.02 33.72
CA TYR A 25 -38.91 -51.51 34.90
C TYR A 25 -37.35 -51.51 34.86
N HIS A 26 -36.56 -51.41 35.94
CA HIS A 26 -36.57 -50.92 37.34
C HIS A 26 -35.15 -51.21 37.91
N LYS A 27 -34.76 -50.50 39.00
CA LYS A 27 -33.70 -50.82 40.00
C LYS A 27 -32.23 -50.54 39.63
N VAL A 28 -31.31 -50.14 40.52
CA VAL A 28 -31.26 -49.46 41.85
C VAL A 28 -29.77 -49.51 42.29
N THR A 29 -29.25 -48.43 42.91
CA THR A 29 -28.27 -48.30 44.04
C THR A 29 -27.29 -47.14 43.81
N ALA A 30 -26.78 -46.36 44.78
CA ALA A 30 -27.13 -45.92 46.15
C ALA A 30 -25.95 -45.03 46.65
N GLN A 31 -26.22 -44.18 47.67
CA GLN A 31 -25.31 -43.41 48.56
C GLN A 31 -24.87 -42.00 48.11
N GLU A 32 -25.52 -40.91 48.59
CA GLU A 32 -25.41 -40.20 49.90
C GLU A 32 -24.11 -39.38 50.02
N LYS A 33 -24.10 -38.08 50.33
CA LYS A 33 -24.82 -37.34 51.39
C LYS A 33 -25.08 -35.86 51.02
N SER A 34 -26.21 -35.34 51.52
CA SER A 34 -26.39 -33.92 51.86
C SER A 34 -26.65 -33.79 53.36
N ALA A 35 -26.34 -32.62 53.92
CA ALA A 35 -26.96 -32.09 55.15
C ALA A 35 -27.36 -30.64 54.78
N GLY A 36 -28.66 -30.32 54.70
CA GLY A 36 -29.45 -29.71 55.79
C GLY A 36 -29.22 -28.19 55.81
N PHE A 37 -30.21 -27.30 55.66
CA PHE A 37 -31.41 -27.19 56.48
C PHE A 37 -32.45 -26.22 55.88
N LYS A 38 -33.70 -26.40 56.34
CA LYS A 38 -34.99 -25.82 55.92
C LYS A 38 -35.12 -24.29 56.05
N MET A 39 -36.05 -23.72 55.30
CA MET A 39 -36.90 -22.64 55.82
C MET A 39 -38.37 -22.74 55.35
N LEU A 40 -39.25 -22.50 56.33
CA LEU A 40 -40.71 -22.61 56.27
C LEU A 40 -41.38 -21.44 55.53
N ARG A 41 -42.55 -21.78 54.98
CA ARG A 41 -43.53 -20.96 54.29
C ARG A 41 -44.36 -20.15 55.30
N VAL A 42 -44.68 -18.88 55.01
CA VAL A 42 -45.80 -18.14 55.64
C VAL A 42 -46.73 -17.61 54.55
N GLN A 43 -48.03 -17.72 54.85
CA GLN A 43 -49.19 -17.55 53.96
C GLN A 43 -49.47 -16.09 53.55
N ARG A 44 -50.12 -15.96 52.39
CA ARG A 44 -50.78 -14.75 51.89
C ARG A 44 -52.06 -14.44 52.65
N THR A 45 -52.31 -13.16 52.90
CA THR A 45 -53.66 -12.59 53.11
C THR A 45 -53.90 -11.48 52.09
N ASN A 46 -55.07 -11.54 51.43
CA ASN A 46 -55.58 -10.58 50.44
C ASN A 46 -56.06 -9.28 51.10
N LEU A 47 -55.79 -8.13 50.47
CA LEU A 47 -56.64 -6.92 50.49
C LEU A 47 -56.39 -6.12 49.19
N GLY A 48 -57.48 -5.65 48.58
CA GLY A 48 -57.55 -4.97 47.27
C GLY A 48 -57.05 -3.52 47.24
N PRO A 49 -57.27 -2.80 46.13
CA PRO A 49 -56.27 -1.90 45.54
C PRO A 49 -56.36 -0.46 46.05
N LEU A 50 -55.25 0.08 46.53
CA LEU A 50 -55.04 1.52 46.70
C LEU A 50 -54.11 2.01 45.57
N ARG A 51 -54.72 2.71 44.61
CA ARG A 51 -54.03 3.59 43.67
C ARG A 51 -53.20 4.59 44.48
N VAL A 52 -51.90 4.39 44.49
CA VAL A 52 -50.92 5.44 44.81
C VAL A 52 -49.97 5.49 43.64
N SER A 53 -49.97 6.61 42.93
CA SER A 53 -49.02 6.95 41.90
C SER A 53 -47.63 7.05 42.51
N LEU A 54 -46.92 5.92 42.57
CA LEU A 54 -45.49 5.93 42.83
C LEU A 54 -44.78 6.08 41.49
N SER A 55 -44.59 7.34 41.10
CA SER A 55 -43.44 7.74 40.28
C SER A 55 -42.18 7.19 40.95
N ARG A 56 -41.77 5.97 40.57
CA ARG A 56 -40.41 5.47 40.81
C ARG A 56 -39.51 6.12 39.79
N THR A 57 -39.16 7.39 40.01
CA THR A 57 -37.89 7.93 39.52
C THR A 57 -36.78 7.23 40.32
N LEU A 58 -36.42 6.03 39.87
CA LEU A 58 -35.18 5.36 40.26
C LEU A 58 -34.04 6.32 39.93
N HIS A 59 -33.55 7.05 40.94
CA HIS A 59 -32.32 7.82 40.84
C HIS A 59 -31.19 6.79 40.69
N HIS A 60 -30.82 6.48 39.46
CA HIS A 60 -29.71 5.58 39.18
C HIS A 60 -28.39 6.15 39.73
N ARG A 61 -27.56 5.29 40.31
CA ARG A 61 -26.36 5.65 41.10
C ARG A 61 -25.13 6.07 40.29
N ALA A 62 -25.14 5.90 38.97
CA ALA A 62 -24.18 6.41 37.98
C ALA A 62 -24.67 5.97 36.59
N VAL A 63 -24.25 6.64 35.52
CA VAL A 63 -24.71 6.36 34.15
C VAL A 63 -23.51 6.04 33.25
N MET A 64 -23.51 4.89 32.60
CA MET A 64 -22.52 4.57 31.56
C MET A 64 -23.17 4.51 30.18
N ALA A 65 -22.35 4.66 29.14
CA ALA A 65 -22.77 4.47 27.76
C ALA A 65 -21.87 3.49 27.01
N LEU A 66 -22.52 2.61 26.25
CA LEU A 66 -21.90 1.85 25.17
C LEU A 66 -22.02 2.66 23.89
N ARG A 67 -20.90 3.19 23.39
CA ARG A 67 -20.88 4.01 22.18
C ARG A 67 -21.10 3.14 20.93
N ARG A 68 -21.60 3.74 19.85
CA ARG A 68 -21.64 3.08 18.53
C ARG A 68 -20.28 2.93 17.90
N GLU A 69 -20.18 1.93 17.03
CA GLU A 69 -19.01 1.57 16.24
C GLU A 69 -19.07 2.34 14.91
N ASP A 70 -18.16 3.29 14.68
CA ASP A 70 -18.15 4.15 13.49
C ASP A 70 -16.80 4.22 12.75
N VAL A 71 -15.79 3.46 13.17
CA VAL A 71 -14.41 3.51 12.63
C VAL A 71 -14.28 2.98 11.20
N ASN A 72 -14.75 1.76 10.93
CA ASN A 72 -14.76 1.19 9.58
C ASN A 72 -15.90 0.15 9.45
N ALA A 73 -16.04 -0.47 8.27
CA ALA A 73 -17.10 -1.44 8.00
C ALA A 73 -16.96 -2.76 8.77
N TRP A 74 -15.72 -3.17 9.07
CA TRP A 74 -15.40 -4.44 9.71
C TRP A 74 -15.44 -4.39 11.24
N GLU A 75 -15.27 -3.21 11.84
CA GLU A 75 -15.39 -3.01 13.27
C GLU A 75 -16.84 -3.07 13.73
N ARG A 76 -17.26 -4.27 14.13
CA ARG A 76 -18.62 -4.59 14.60
C ARG A 76 -18.64 -5.08 16.05
N ARG A 77 -17.48 -5.06 16.72
CA ARG A 77 -17.33 -5.49 18.11
C ARG A 77 -17.76 -4.38 19.06
N ALA A 78 -18.27 -4.76 20.21
CA ALA A 78 -18.51 -3.86 21.33
C ALA A 78 -17.57 -4.20 22.49
N PRO A 79 -17.28 -3.26 23.40
CA PRO A 79 -16.46 -3.57 24.58
C PRO A 79 -17.19 -4.44 25.61
N LEU A 80 -18.53 -4.53 25.57
CA LEU A 80 -19.32 -5.36 26.47
C LEU A 80 -20.46 -6.07 25.73
N ALA A 81 -20.59 -7.38 25.93
CA ALA A 81 -21.76 -8.18 25.55
C ALA A 81 -22.99 -7.97 26.48
N PRO A 82 -24.22 -8.35 26.05
CA PRO A 82 -25.44 -8.22 26.86
C PRO A 82 -25.38 -8.86 28.25
N LYS A 83 -24.65 -9.98 28.42
CA LYS A 83 -24.47 -10.60 29.74
C LYS A 83 -23.82 -9.66 30.76
N HIS A 84 -22.86 -8.86 30.33
CA HIS A 84 -22.19 -7.86 31.15
C HIS A 84 -23.12 -6.69 31.47
N ILE A 85 -23.87 -6.22 30.47
CA ILE A 85 -24.87 -5.16 30.66
C ILE A 85 -25.90 -5.58 31.71
N LYS A 86 -26.38 -6.83 31.65
CA LYS A 86 -27.28 -7.38 32.67
C LYS A 86 -26.66 -7.40 34.06
N GLY A 87 -25.37 -7.71 34.15
CA GLY A 87 -24.62 -7.63 35.41
C GLY A 87 -24.61 -6.22 35.99
N ILE A 88 -24.28 -5.22 35.18
CA ILE A 88 -24.22 -3.81 35.58
C ILE A 88 -25.61 -3.25 35.95
N THR A 89 -26.65 -3.59 35.20
CA THR A 89 -28.02 -3.13 35.48
C THR A 89 -28.59 -3.76 36.75
N ASN A 90 -28.25 -5.02 37.03
CA ASN A 90 -28.60 -5.69 38.30
C ASN A 90 -27.95 -5.04 39.53
N LEU A 91 -26.78 -4.40 39.37
CA LEU A 91 -26.13 -3.59 40.41
C LEU A 91 -26.83 -2.23 40.63
N GLY A 92 -27.81 -1.88 39.78
CA GLY A 92 -28.62 -0.66 39.90
C GLY A 92 -28.15 0.52 39.06
N TYR A 93 -27.10 0.35 38.25
CA TYR A 93 -26.58 1.40 37.37
C TYR A 93 -27.41 1.54 36.08
N LYS A 94 -27.45 2.77 35.53
CA LYS A 94 -28.08 3.03 34.23
C LYS A 94 -27.06 2.77 33.13
N VAL A 95 -27.46 1.97 32.13
CA VAL A 95 -26.62 1.70 30.95
C VAL A 95 -27.34 2.22 29.71
N LEU A 96 -26.77 3.25 29.09
CA LEU A 96 -27.19 3.74 27.79
C LEU A 96 -26.51 2.95 26.68
N ILE A 97 -27.27 2.58 25.66
CA ILE A 97 -26.78 1.89 24.48
C ILE A 97 -27.02 2.82 23.31
N GLN A 98 -25.93 3.31 22.72
CA GLN A 98 -26.07 4.12 21.52
C GLN A 98 -26.45 3.22 20.34
N PRO A 99 -27.52 3.53 19.58
CA PRO A 99 -27.98 2.72 18.46
C PRO A 99 -26.86 2.47 17.45
N SER A 100 -26.79 1.27 16.88
CA SER A 100 -25.78 0.92 15.87
C SER A 100 -26.29 -0.14 14.91
N ASN A 101 -26.27 0.16 13.61
CA ASN A 101 -26.57 -0.82 12.56
C ASN A 101 -25.35 -1.69 12.20
N ARG A 102 -24.16 -1.37 12.72
CA ARG A 102 -22.92 -2.11 12.45
C ARG A 102 -22.66 -3.19 13.50
N ARG A 103 -23.03 -2.94 14.76
CA ARG A 103 -22.79 -3.85 15.89
C ARG A 103 -23.28 -5.26 15.59
N ALA A 104 -22.42 -6.26 15.82
CA ALA A 104 -22.75 -7.64 15.52
C ALA A 104 -23.84 -8.22 16.45
N ILE A 105 -23.84 -7.82 17.72
CA ILE A 105 -24.91 -8.15 18.66
C ILE A 105 -26.00 -7.08 18.54
N HIS A 106 -27.19 -7.49 18.14
CA HIS A 106 -28.30 -6.57 17.88
C HIS A 106 -28.74 -5.83 19.16
N ASP A 107 -29.03 -4.53 19.03
CA ASP A 107 -29.54 -3.65 20.11
C ASP A 107 -30.69 -4.24 20.95
N LYS A 108 -31.56 -5.08 20.37
CA LYS A 108 -32.65 -5.75 21.09
C LYS A 108 -32.13 -6.65 22.22
N GLU A 109 -30.98 -7.28 22.05
CA GLU A 109 -30.37 -8.13 23.09
C GLU A 109 -29.82 -7.29 24.24
N TYR A 110 -29.28 -6.11 23.95
CA TYR A 110 -28.86 -5.15 24.99
C TYR A 110 -30.05 -4.60 25.77
N VAL A 111 -31.17 -4.28 25.08
CA VAL A 111 -32.41 -3.84 25.74
C VAL A 111 -32.98 -4.93 26.64
N LYS A 112 -33.00 -6.19 26.19
CA LYS A 112 -33.40 -7.34 27.03
C LYS A 112 -32.51 -7.52 28.27
N ALA A 113 -31.23 -7.13 28.18
CA ALA A 113 -30.30 -7.12 29.30
C ALA A 113 -30.49 -5.92 30.25
N GLY A 114 -31.46 -5.04 30.00
CA GLY A 114 -31.76 -3.86 30.82
C GLY A 114 -31.06 -2.59 30.35
N GLY A 115 -30.35 -2.61 29.22
CA GLY A 115 -29.82 -1.40 28.59
C GLY A 115 -30.93 -0.50 28.02
N ILE A 116 -30.68 0.80 27.98
CA ILE A 116 -31.62 1.80 27.47
C ILE A 116 -31.08 2.30 26.13
N LEU A 117 -31.81 2.01 25.05
CA LEU A 117 -31.43 2.47 23.71
C LEU A 117 -31.66 3.98 23.60
N GLN A 118 -30.59 4.75 23.43
CA GLN A 118 -30.62 6.22 23.44
C GLN A 118 -29.52 6.81 22.56
N GLU A 119 -29.88 7.71 21.65
CA GLU A 119 -28.93 8.37 20.73
C GLU A 119 -27.95 9.30 21.47
N ASP A 120 -28.53 10.18 22.28
CA ASP A 120 -27.80 11.11 23.13
C ASP A 120 -27.28 10.37 24.37
N ILE A 121 -25.96 10.27 24.46
CA ILE A 121 -25.27 9.61 25.58
C ILE A 121 -24.58 10.62 26.51
N SER A 122 -24.88 11.91 26.40
CA SER A 122 -24.27 12.98 27.19
C SER A 122 -24.49 12.86 28.70
N GLU A 123 -25.54 12.17 29.13
CA GLU A 123 -25.81 11.85 30.53
C GLU A 123 -24.75 10.92 31.14
N ALA A 124 -24.09 10.08 30.33
CA ALA A 124 -23.12 9.11 30.83
C ALA A 124 -21.86 9.79 31.39
N CYS A 125 -21.35 9.31 32.53
CA CYS A 125 -20.04 9.67 33.07
C CYS A 125 -18.92 8.79 32.49
N LEU A 126 -19.21 7.51 32.22
CA LEU A 126 -18.30 6.56 31.58
C LEU A 126 -18.78 6.20 30.17
N ILE A 127 -17.92 6.36 29.17
CA ILE A 127 -18.19 6.02 27.78
C ILE A 127 -17.20 4.96 27.31
N LEU A 128 -17.71 3.80 26.93
CA LEU A 128 -16.91 2.67 26.47
C LEU A 128 -17.02 2.52 24.95
N GLY A 129 -15.87 2.34 24.30
CA GLY A 129 -15.76 1.91 22.91
C GLY A 129 -14.64 0.89 22.74
N VAL A 130 -14.60 0.17 21.62
CA VAL A 130 -13.43 -0.67 21.28
C VAL A 130 -12.31 0.20 20.73
N LYS A 131 -12.64 1.05 19.74
CA LYS A 131 -11.72 1.96 19.06
C LYS A 131 -12.06 3.42 19.36
N ARG A 132 -11.14 4.32 19.01
CA ARG A 132 -11.27 5.77 19.21
C ARG A 132 -12.55 6.33 18.57
N PRO A 133 -13.25 7.28 19.23
CA PRO A 133 -14.30 8.06 18.60
C PRO A 133 -13.70 9.15 17.69
N PRO A 134 -14.45 9.66 16.70
CA PRO A 134 -14.13 10.92 16.03
C PRO A 134 -13.99 12.07 17.03
N GLU A 135 -13.01 12.93 16.82
CA GLU A 135 -12.62 13.99 17.75
C GLU A 135 -13.77 14.96 18.04
N GLU A 136 -14.58 15.28 17.03
CA GLU A 136 -15.73 16.19 17.14
C GLU A 136 -16.88 15.64 17.98
N LYS A 137 -16.86 14.35 18.32
CA LYS A 137 -17.86 13.68 19.15
C LYS A 137 -17.40 13.47 20.60
N LEU A 138 -16.17 13.90 20.94
CA LEU A 138 -15.69 13.88 22.31
C LEU A 138 -16.48 14.88 23.17
N MET A 139 -16.71 14.51 24.42
CA MET A 139 -17.50 15.32 25.36
C MET A 139 -16.66 15.67 26.58
N SER A 140 -16.74 16.93 27.00
CA SER A 140 -15.95 17.46 28.10
C SER A 140 -16.21 16.76 29.44
N LYS A 141 -15.14 16.59 30.23
CA LYS A 141 -15.18 16.10 31.62
C LYS A 141 -15.88 14.75 31.77
N LYS A 142 -15.65 13.85 30.81
CA LYS A 142 -16.11 12.46 30.84
C LYS A 142 -14.94 11.50 31.03
N THR A 143 -15.24 10.29 31.48
CA THR A 143 -14.31 9.16 31.44
C THR A 143 -14.54 8.37 30.16
N TYR A 144 -13.50 8.19 29.36
CA TYR A 144 -13.51 7.36 28.16
C TYR A 144 -12.58 6.16 28.34
N ALA A 145 -13.01 4.98 27.87
CA ALA A 145 -12.14 3.82 27.77
C ALA A 145 -12.20 3.18 26.37
N PHE A 146 -11.05 3.09 25.69
CA PHE A 146 -10.88 2.51 24.36
C PHE A 146 -9.39 2.31 24.04
N PHE A 147 -9.07 1.59 22.95
CA PHE A 147 -7.69 1.53 22.42
C PHE A 147 -7.29 2.85 21.77
N SER A 148 -6.52 3.67 22.47
CA SER A 148 -6.20 5.03 22.02
C SER A 148 -5.01 5.09 21.07
N HIS A 149 -4.07 4.15 21.22
CA HIS A 149 -2.80 4.12 20.48
C HIS A 149 -1.97 5.42 20.62
N THR A 150 -2.17 6.18 21.71
CA THR A 150 -1.49 7.47 21.96
C THR A 150 -0.14 7.32 22.66
N ILE A 151 0.08 6.20 23.37
CA ILE A 151 1.25 5.95 24.21
C ILE A 151 2.59 5.96 23.47
N LYS A 152 2.59 5.67 22.16
CA LYS A 152 3.78 5.67 21.30
C LYS A 152 4.07 7.06 20.70
N ALA A 153 3.28 8.08 21.02
CA ALA A 153 3.41 9.45 20.50
C ALA A 153 3.44 9.54 18.95
N GLN A 154 2.76 8.62 18.26
CA GLN A 154 2.68 8.61 16.79
C GLN A 154 1.77 9.73 16.28
N GLU A 155 2.18 10.41 15.20
CA GLU A 155 1.53 11.62 14.69
C GLU A 155 0.03 11.46 14.42
N ALA A 156 -0.38 10.33 13.82
CA ALA A 156 -1.76 10.01 13.50
C ALA A 156 -2.73 9.98 14.71
N ASN A 157 -2.22 9.92 15.94
CA ASN A 157 -3.02 9.86 17.18
C ASN A 157 -2.88 11.11 18.05
N MET A 158 -2.06 12.10 17.67
CA MET A 158 -1.79 13.25 18.53
C MET A 158 -2.95 14.25 18.58
N ASN A 159 -3.64 14.48 17.46
CA ASN A 159 -4.84 15.34 17.43
C ASN A 159 -5.92 14.85 18.40
N LEU A 160 -6.13 13.53 18.47
CA LEU A 160 -7.04 12.92 19.43
C LEU A 160 -6.62 13.21 20.87
N LEU A 161 -5.33 13.02 21.20
CA LEU A 161 -4.81 13.28 22.54
C LEU A 161 -4.94 14.76 22.92
N ASP A 162 -4.74 15.67 21.96
CA ASP A 162 -4.88 17.11 22.19
C ASP A 162 -6.34 17.49 22.50
N GLU A 163 -7.29 16.95 21.74
CA GLU A 163 -8.71 17.17 22.02
C GLU A 163 -9.13 16.52 23.35
N VAL A 164 -8.62 15.33 23.68
CA VAL A 164 -8.82 14.68 24.99
C VAL A 164 -8.34 15.57 26.15
N LEU A 165 -7.14 16.15 26.03
CA LEU A 165 -6.60 17.07 27.03
C LEU A 165 -7.45 18.35 27.14
N LYS A 166 -7.78 18.97 25.99
CA LYS A 166 -8.60 20.18 25.92
C LYS A 166 -9.99 20.00 26.51
N GLN A 167 -10.61 18.83 26.29
CA GLN A 167 -11.92 18.50 26.82
C GLN A 167 -11.85 18.05 28.30
N GLU A 168 -10.68 18.06 28.93
CA GLU A 168 -10.46 17.56 30.29
C GLU A 168 -10.96 16.11 30.48
N ILE A 169 -10.80 15.27 29.45
CA ILE A 169 -11.25 13.87 29.47
C ILE A 169 -10.29 13.01 30.29
N ARG A 170 -10.87 12.12 31.11
CA ARG A 170 -10.13 11.01 31.72
C ARG A 170 -10.07 9.85 30.74
N LEU A 171 -8.92 9.64 30.11
CA LEU A 171 -8.73 8.58 29.11
C LEU A 171 -8.09 7.35 29.73
N ILE A 172 -8.80 6.22 29.68
CA ILE A 172 -8.31 4.90 30.08
C ILE A 172 -7.96 4.12 28.80
N ASP A 173 -6.69 3.76 28.64
CA ASP A 173 -6.26 2.94 27.50
C ASP A 173 -6.21 1.46 27.89
N TYR A 174 -7.04 0.64 27.26
CA TYR A 174 -7.05 -0.81 27.47
C TYR A 174 -5.70 -1.46 27.20
N GLU A 175 -4.84 -0.89 26.34
CA GLU A 175 -3.50 -1.40 26.08
C GLU A 175 -2.60 -1.38 27.32
N LYS A 176 -2.91 -0.52 28.29
CA LYS A 176 -2.15 -0.32 29.53
C LYS A 176 -2.79 -0.95 30.76
N MET A 177 -3.89 -1.69 30.58
CA MET A 177 -4.44 -2.55 31.64
C MET A 177 -3.60 -3.82 31.75
N VAL A 178 -2.59 -3.78 32.63
CA VAL A 178 -1.64 -4.87 32.87
C VAL A 178 -1.74 -5.39 34.31
N ASP A 179 -1.44 -6.67 34.52
CA ASP A 179 -1.33 -7.25 35.85
C ASP A 179 0.00 -6.86 36.54
N HIS A 180 0.16 -7.24 37.80
CA HIS A 180 1.39 -7.06 38.58
C HIS A 180 2.68 -7.63 37.96
N ARG A 181 2.58 -8.53 36.96
CA ARG A 181 3.72 -9.11 36.22
C ARG A 181 3.94 -8.41 34.88
N GLY A 182 3.19 -7.35 34.58
CA GLY A 182 3.24 -6.62 33.31
C GLY A 182 2.49 -7.30 32.17
N ILE A 183 1.70 -8.35 32.44
CA ILE A 183 0.93 -9.07 31.40
C ILE A 183 -0.36 -8.31 31.14
N ARG A 184 -0.63 -8.01 29.87
CA ARG A 184 -1.86 -7.34 29.44
C ARG A 184 -3.09 -8.21 29.71
N ILE A 185 -4.07 -7.62 30.38
CA ILE A 185 -5.30 -8.30 30.83
C ILE A 185 -6.37 -8.21 29.74
N VAL A 186 -6.56 -7.01 29.18
CA VAL A 186 -7.65 -6.72 28.23
C VAL A 186 -7.10 -6.69 26.80
N ALA A 187 -7.25 -7.81 26.08
CA ALA A 187 -6.73 -7.99 24.72
C ALA A 187 -7.59 -8.96 23.90
N PHE A 188 -7.52 -8.83 22.56
CA PHE A 188 -8.22 -9.71 21.62
C PHE A 188 -7.35 -10.87 21.10
N GLY A 189 -6.16 -11.09 21.67
CA GLY A 189 -5.14 -11.98 21.08
C GLY A 189 -5.66 -13.37 20.73
N GLN A 190 -6.45 -14.01 21.60
CA GLN A 190 -7.00 -15.34 21.34
C GLN A 190 -7.86 -15.39 20.07
N TRP A 191 -8.77 -14.43 19.90
CA TRP A 191 -9.64 -14.36 18.73
C TRP A 191 -8.91 -13.94 17.45
N ALA A 192 -7.77 -13.24 17.56
CA ALA A 192 -6.87 -13.06 16.42
C ALA A 192 -6.26 -14.40 15.98
N GLY A 193 -5.83 -15.22 16.95
CA GLY A 193 -5.37 -16.59 16.73
C GLY A 193 -6.40 -17.48 16.04
N VAL A 194 -7.62 -17.51 16.57
CA VAL A 194 -8.75 -18.29 16.03
C VAL A 194 -9.05 -17.89 14.59
N ALA A 195 -9.26 -16.59 14.34
CA ALA A 195 -9.58 -16.10 12.99
C ALA A 195 -8.41 -16.29 12.02
N GLY A 196 -7.16 -16.06 12.47
CA GLY A 196 -5.97 -16.26 11.66
C GLY A 196 -5.79 -17.72 11.23
N MET A 197 -6.02 -18.66 12.15
CA MET A 197 -5.96 -20.09 11.82
C MET A 197 -7.04 -20.52 10.84
N ILE A 198 -8.29 -20.07 11.01
CA ILE A 198 -9.37 -20.36 10.06
C ILE A 198 -9.02 -19.82 8.67
N ASN A 199 -8.55 -18.57 8.61
CA ASN A 199 -8.20 -17.93 7.34
C ASN A 199 -7.04 -18.62 6.65
N ILE A 200 -5.96 -18.98 7.37
CA ILE A 200 -4.82 -19.64 6.72
C ILE A 200 -5.16 -21.05 6.26
N LEU A 201 -6.04 -21.78 6.94
CA LEU A 201 -6.53 -23.07 6.45
C LEU A 201 -7.32 -22.89 5.15
N HIS A 202 -8.20 -21.89 5.07
CA HIS A 202 -8.86 -21.53 3.80
C HIS A 202 -7.86 -21.14 2.71
N GLY A 203 -6.88 -20.29 3.04
CA GLY A 203 -5.81 -19.87 2.13
C GLY A 203 -4.97 -21.05 1.63
N MET A 204 -4.66 -22.02 2.50
CA MET A 204 -4.01 -23.27 2.11
C MET A 204 -4.85 -24.07 1.12
N GLY A 205 -6.18 -24.10 1.28
CA GLY A 205 -7.08 -24.68 0.29
C GLY A 205 -6.87 -24.05 -1.09
N LEU A 206 -6.95 -22.72 -1.18
CA LEU A 206 -6.73 -21.97 -2.42
C LEU A 206 -5.32 -22.20 -3.01
N ARG A 207 -4.29 -22.16 -2.16
CA ARG A 207 -2.90 -22.32 -2.60
C ARG A 207 -2.61 -23.73 -3.09
N LEU A 208 -3.09 -24.75 -2.38
CA LEU A 208 -2.91 -26.14 -2.81
C LEU A 208 -3.68 -26.43 -4.09
N LEU A 209 -4.86 -25.85 -4.29
CA LEU A 209 -5.57 -25.91 -5.57
C LEU A 209 -4.77 -25.29 -6.71
N ALA A 210 -4.21 -24.10 -6.50
CA ALA A 210 -3.36 -23.42 -7.49
C ALA A 210 -2.11 -24.25 -7.84
N LEU A 211 -1.64 -25.10 -6.91
CA LEU A 211 -0.57 -26.07 -7.12
C LEU A 211 -1.05 -27.41 -7.70
N GLY A 212 -2.33 -27.54 -8.07
CA GLY A 212 -2.90 -28.72 -8.71
C GLY A 212 -3.40 -29.80 -7.75
N HIS A 213 -3.65 -29.45 -6.49
CA HIS A 213 -4.10 -30.39 -5.46
C HIS A 213 -5.52 -30.10 -4.96
N HIS A 214 -6.38 -31.12 -5.02
CA HIS A 214 -7.64 -31.11 -4.28
C HIS A 214 -7.38 -31.57 -2.85
N THR A 215 -7.76 -30.76 -1.86
CA THR A 215 -7.61 -31.08 -0.42
C THR A 215 -8.87 -30.69 0.36
N PRO A 216 -9.13 -31.31 1.52
CA PRO A 216 -10.31 -30.98 2.34
C PRO A 216 -10.38 -29.51 2.77
N PHE A 217 -9.25 -28.80 2.81
CA PHE A 217 -9.21 -27.35 3.10
C PHE A 217 -9.97 -26.50 2.08
N MET A 218 -10.20 -27.01 0.87
CA MET A 218 -10.98 -26.35 -0.19
C MET A 218 -12.40 -25.96 0.21
N HIS A 219 -12.96 -26.65 1.22
CA HIS A 219 -14.33 -26.44 1.69
C HIS A 219 -14.42 -25.51 2.88
N LEU A 220 -13.29 -25.04 3.40
CA LEU A 220 -13.25 -24.02 4.44
C LEU A 220 -13.48 -22.64 3.83
N GLY A 221 -14.23 -21.80 4.54
CA GLY A 221 -14.39 -20.38 4.21
C GLY A 221 -13.52 -19.51 5.11
N MET A 222 -13.45 -18.21 4.79
CA MET A 222 -12.88 -17.21 5.67
C MET A 222 -13.65 -17.12 6.99
N ALA A 223 -13.00 -16.70 8.07
CA ALA A 223 -13.60 -16.61 9.40
C ALA A 223 -14.92 -15.81 9.43
N HIS A 224 -15.02 -14.74 8.64
CA HIS A 224 -16.21 -13.91 8.55
C HIS A 224 -17.36 -14.51 7.71
N ASN A 225 -17.13 -15.61 6.98
CA ASN A 225 -18.19 -16.33 6.26
C ASN A 225 -19.06 -17.15 7.21
N TYR A 226 -18.55 -17.45 8.41
CA TYR A 226 -19.30 -18.18 9.43
C TYR A 226 -20.07 -17.22 10.32
N ARG A 227 -21.28 -17.63 10.73
CA ARG A 227 -22.10 -16.83 11.63
C ARG A 227 -21.49 -16.72 13.02
N ASN A 228 -20.79 -17.77 13.44
CA ASN A 228 -20.11 -17.89 14.72
C ASN A 228 -18.98 -18.91 14.63
N SER A 229 -18.09 -18.88 15.61
CA SER A 229 -16.95 -19.77 15.78
C SER A 229 -17.32 -21.25 15.78
N SER A 230 -18.47 -21.64 16.33
CA SER A 230 -18.91 -23.04 16.34
C SER A 230 -19.15 -23.60 14.92
N GLN A 231 -19.67 -22.78 14.00
CA GLN A 231 -19.82 -23.18 12.60
C GLN A 231 -18.46 -23.32 11.90
N ALA A 232 -17.51 -22.41 12.18
CA ALA A 232 -16.16 -22.52 11.66
C ALA A 232 -15.46 -23.79 12.15
N VAL A 233 -15.56 -24.07 13.46
CA VAL A 233 -15.05 -25.30 14.08
C VAL A 233 -15.66 -26.55 13.43
N GLN A 234 -16.97 -26.55 13.16
CA GLN A 234 -17.59 -27.69 12.48
C GLN A 234 -17.02 -27.90 11.08
N ALA A 235 -16.81 -26.84 10.30
CA ALA A 235 -16.20 -26.96 8.98
C ALA A 235 -14.76 -27.51 9.05
N VAL A 236 -13.99 -27.08 10.07
CA VAL A 236 -12.64 -27.61 10.32
C VAL A 236 -12.69 -29.09 10.72
N ARG A 237 -13.66 -29.49 11.54
CA ARG A 237 -13.89 -30.92 11.88
C ARG A 237 -14.27 -31.76 10.68
N ASP A 238 -15.09 -31.23 9.78
CA ASP A 238 -15.51 -31.93 8.56
C ASP A 238 -14.28 -32.15 7.65
N ALA A 239 -13.45 -31.13 7.46
CA ALA A 239 -12.17 -31.27 6.76
C ALA A 239 -11.22 -32.25 7.48
N GLY A 240 -11.17 -32.20 8.81
CA GLY A 240 -10.39 -33.12 9.63
C GLY A 240 -10.84 -34.58 9.51
N TYR A 241 -12.15 -34.82 9.41
CA TYR A 241 -12.70 -36.16 9.19
C TYR A 241 -12.23 -36.72 7.85
N GLU A 242 -12.27 -35.94 6.77
CA GLU A 242 -11.73 -36.35 5.46
C GLU A 242 -10.23 -36.64 5.50
N ILE A 243 -9.44 -35.82 6.21
CA ILE A 243 -8.01 -36.09 6.44
C ILE A 243 -7.83 -37.44 7.15
N SER A 244 -8.62 -37.74 8.19
CA SER A 244 -8.51 -39.00 8.95
C SER A 244 -8.83 -40.25 8.12
N LEU A 245 -9.67 -40.11 7.09
CA LEU A 245 -9.96 -41.15 6.11
C LEU A 245 -8.85 -41.35 5.06
N GLY A 246 -7.80 -40.51 5.08
CA GLY A 246 -6.69 -40.56 4.16
C GLY A 246 -6.98 -39.91 2.80
N LEU A 247 -7.92 -38.95 2.75
CA LEU A 247 -8.29 -38.22 1.53
C LEU A 247 -7.32 -37.09 1.16
N MET A 248 -6.17 -36.99 1.85
CA MET A 248 -5.08 -36.07 1.49
C MET A 248 -4.24 -36.63 0.33
N PRO A 249 -3.89 -35.81 -0.68
CA PRO A 249 -3.00 -36.24 -1.75
C PRO A 249 -1.64 -36.71 -1.22
N LYS A 250 -1.14 -37.84 -1.72
CA LYS A 250 0.18 -38.35 -1.31
C LYS A 250 1.34 -37.47 -1.79
N SER A 251 1.14 -36.73 -2.88
CA SER A 251 2.15 -35.88 -3.52
C SER A 251 2.54 -34.65 -2.69
N ILE A 252 1.73 -34.22 -1.72
CA ILE A 252 2.04 -33.09 -0.83
C ILE A 252 2.77 -33.50 0.45
N GLY A 253 2.82 -34.80 0.75
CA GLY A 253 3.45 -35.33 1.96
C GLY A 253 2.77 -34.91 3.27
N PRO A 254 3.37 -35.24 4.43
CA PRO A 254 2.80 -34.95 5.75
C PRO A 254 2.84 -33.45 6.06
N LEU A 255 1.71 -32.84 6.42
CA LEU A 255 1.68 -31.39 6.69
C LEU A 255 2.15 -31.05 8.11
N THR A 256 3.02 -30.05 8.19
CA THR A 256 3.61 -29.55 9.44
C THR A 256 3.24 -28.09 9.68
N PHE A 257 2.65 -27.80 10.82
CA PHE A 257 2.20 -26.49 11.26
C PHE A 257 3.07 -26.03 12.43
N VAL A 258 3.66 -24.84 12.31
CA VAL A 258 4.53 -24.28 13.35
C VAL A 258 3.90 -23.03 13.92
N PHE A 259 3.70 -23.01 15.23
CA PHE A 259 3.15 -21.89 15.98
C PHE A 259 4.27 -21.17 16.72
N THR A 260 4.47 -19.88 16.47
CA THR A 260 5.47 -19.10 17.22
C THR A 260 4.82 -18.34 18.37
N GLY A 261 5.52 -18.32 19.51
CA GLY A 261 5.03 -17.71 20.73
C GLY A 261 4.09 -18.62 21.51
N THR A 262 3.98 -18.37 22.82
CA THR A 262 3.17 -19.15 23.77
C THR A 262 2.00 -18.35 24.36
N GLY A 263 1.76 -17.16 23.80
CA GLY A 263 0.70 -16.25 24.23
C GLY A 263 -0.69 -16.62 23.72
N ASN A 264 -1.66 -15.76 23.98
CA ASN A 264 -3.07 -15.98 23.65
C ASN A 264 -3.32 -16.17 22.15
N VAL A 265 -2.57 -15.49 21.29
CA VAL A 265 -2.66 -15.64 19.82
C VAL A 265 -2.35 -17.08 19.42
N SER A 266 -1.20 -17.61 19.83
CA SER A 266 -0.78 -18.97 19.54
C SER A 266 -1.78 -20.00 20.10
N LYS A 267 -2.26 -19.80 21.33
CA LYS A 267 -3.28 -20.67 21.94
C LYS A 267 -4.59 -20.67 21.16
N GLY A 268 -5.08 -19.51 20.72
CA GLY A 268 -6.30 -19.42 19.92
C GLY A 268 -6.16 -20.08 18.54
N ALA A 269 -4.99 -19.99 17.92
CA ALA A 269 -4.72 -20.72 16.69
C ALA A 269 -4.69 -22.24 16.92
N GLN A 270 -4.07 -22.68 18.01
CA GLN A 270 -4.04 -24.08 18.43
C GLN A 270 -5.44 -24.64 18.73
N GLU A 271 -6.35 -23.85 19.29
CA GLU A 271 -7.74 -24.28 19.53
C GLU A 271 -8.43 -24.73 18.24
N ILE A 272 -8.22 -24.02 17.13
CA ILE A 272 -8.76 -24.42 15.82
C ILE A 272 -7.97 -25.58 15.23
N PHE A 273 -6.65 -25.58 15.35
CA PHE A 273 -5.80 -26.67 14.86
C PHE A 273 -6.15 -28.02 15.51
N ASN A 274 -6.49 -28.01 16.80
CA ASN A 274 -6.86 -29.21 17.57
C ASN A 274 -8.16 -29.87 17.10
N GLU A 275 -8.94 -29.19 16.26
CA GLU A 275 -10.16 -29.73 15.65
C GLU A 275 -9.87 -30.55 14.38
N LEU A 276 -8.62 -30.52 13.89
CA LEU A 276 -8.09 -31.46 12.90
C LEU A 276 -7.57 -32.73 13.59
N PRO A 277 -7.44 -33.87 12.88
CA PRO A 277 -6.69 -35.01 13.39
C PRO A 277 -5.21 -34.61 13.49
N CYS A 278 -4.79 -34.10 14.65
CA CYS A 278 -3.45 -33.56 14.83
C CYS A 278 -2.59 -34.33 15.83
N GLU A 279 -1.28 -34.27 15.64
CA GLU A 279 -0.27 -34.75 16.59
C GLU A 279 0.74 -33.63 16.86
N TYR A 280 0.98 -33.31 18.13
CA TYR A 280 2.03 -32.36 18.49
C TYR A 280 3.37 -33.08 18.65
N VAL A 281 4.42 -32.49 18.09
CA VAL A 281 5.78 -33.01 18.14
C VAL A 281 6.76 -31.94 18.60
N GLU A 282 7.87 -32.37 19.19
CA GLU A 282 8.94 -31.49 19.62
C GLU A 282 9.68 -30.90 18.40
N PRO A 283 10.28 -29.69 18.53
CA PRO A 283 10.93 -29.03 17.39
C PRO A 283 12.01 -29.85 16.68
N HIS A 284 12.71 -30.73 17.40
CA HIS A 284 13.74 -31.59 16.83
C HIS A 284 13.18 -32.77 16.03
N GLU A 285 11.91 -33.15 16.25
CA GLU A 285 11.22 -34.24 15.56
C GLU A 285 10.61 -33.77 14.22
N LEU A 286 10.47 -32.45 13.99
CA LEU A 286 9.90 -31.87 12.78
C LEU A 286 10.52 -32.42 11.48
N LYS A 287 11.84 -32.62 11.49
CA LYS A 287 12.57 -33.18 10.35
C LYS A 287 12.06 -34.57 9.97
N GLU A 288 11.90 -35.46 10.96
CA GLU A 288 11.45 -36.83 10.75
C GLU A 288 10.00 -36.85 10.28
N VAL A 289 9.10 -36.18 11.01
CA VAL A 289 7.66 -36.23 10.66
C VAL A 289 7.36 -35.55 9.33
N SER A 290 8.13 -34.54 8.92
CA SER A 290 7.97 -33.90 7.61
C SER A 290 8.27 -34.86 6.44
N GLN A 291 8.97 -35.97 6.70
CA GLN A 291 9.37 -36.95 5.70
C GLN A 291 8.53 -38.23 5.77
N THR A 292 8.28 -38.75 6.98
CA THR A 292 7.69 -40.09 7.19
C THR A 292 6.37 -40.07 7.97
N GLY A 293 5.82 -38.88 8.25
CA GLY A 293 4.56 -38.74 8.97
C GLY A 293 3.37 -39.43 8.29
N ASP A 294 2.37 -39.80 9.09
CA ASP A 294 1.11 -40.39 8.63
C ASP A 294 0.26 -39.30 7.98
N LEU A 295 -0.18 -39.55 6.75
CA LEU A 295 -0.99 -38.62 5.95
C LEU A 295 -2.44 -38.50 6.44
N ARG A 296 -2.86 -39.34 7.38
CA ARG A 296 -4.20 -39.28 8.01
C ARG A 296 -4.28 -38.28 9.16
N LYS A 297 -3.22 -37.50 9.37
CA LYS A 297 -3.13 -36.46 10.39
C LYS A 297 -2.22 -35.33 9.97
N VAL A 298 -2.30 -34.23 10.72
CA VAL A 298 -1.43 -33.06 10.58
C VAL A 298 -0.54 -32.93 11.82
N TYR A 299 0.67 -32.39 11.64
CA TYR A 299 1.65 -32.29 12.72
C TYR A 299 1.78 -30.84 13.19
N GLY A 300 1.79 -30.62 14.50
CA GLY A 300 1.89 -29.29 15.11
C GLY A 300 3.14 -29.16 16.00
N THR A 301 3.79 -28.00 15.98
CA THR A 301 4.88 -27.69 16.92
C THR A 301 4.74 -26.26 17.44
N VAL A 302 4.92 -26.07 18.75
CA VAL A 302 4.86 -24.76 19.39
C VAL A 302 6.26 -24.29 19.76
N LEU A 303 6.67 -23.13 19.25
CA LEU A 303 7.99 -22.57 19.49
C LEU A 303 7.98 -21.51 20.58
N SER A 304 8.78 -21.78 21.62
CA SER A 304 9.27 -20.77 22.55
C SER A 304 10.61 -20.19 22.10
N ARG A 305 10.99 -19.06 22.68
CA ARG A 305 12.25 -18.34 22.39
C ARG A 305 13.49 -19.26 22.40
N HIS A 306 13.61 -20.14 23.39
CA HIS A 306 14.76 -21.03 23.55
C HIS A 306 14.93 -22.08 22.45
N HIS A 307 13.90 -22.35 21.65
CA HIS A 307 13.99 -23.31 20.54
C HIS A 307 14.74 -22.76 19.33
N HIS A 308 14.73 -21.44 19.13
CA HIS A 308 15.26 -20.83 17.91
C HIS A 308 16.20 -19.65 18.18
N LEU A 309 16.19 -19.03 19.36
CA LEU A 309 17.13 -17.96 19.71
C LEU A 309 18.34 -18.54 20.43
N VAL A 310 19.53 -18.16 19.97
CA VAL A 310 20.79 -18.57 20.58
C VAL A 310 21.78 -17.40 20.63
N ARG A 311 22.63 -17.37 21.66
CA ARG A 311 23.69 -16.38 21.78
C ARG A 311 24.73 -16.62 20.68
N LYS A 312 25.23 -15.53 20.07
CA LYS A 312 26.22 -15.56 18.98
C LYS A 312 27.56 -16.23 19.35
N THR A 313 27.90 -16.27 20.63
CA THR A 313 29.22 -16.72 21.12
C THR A 313 29.29 -18.22 21.40
N ASP A 314 28.26 -18.79 22.01
CA ASP A 314 28.28 -20.16 22.56
C ASP A 314 27.06 -21.00 22.14
N GLY A 315 26.08 -20.41 21.46
CA GLY A 315 24.88 -21.11 21.01
C GLY A 315 23.85 -21.39 22.11
N VAL A 316 24.00 -20.82 23.31
CA VAL A 316 23.08 -21.03 24.45
C VAL A 316 22.01 -19.94 24.50
N TYR A 317 20.81 -20.29 24.96
CA TYR A 317 19.75 -19.32 25.25
C TYR A 317 19.67 -18.97 26.74
N ASP A 318 19.86 -17.69 27.09
CA ASP A 318 19.59 -17.18 28.44
C ASP A 318 18.43 -16.14 28.38
N PRO A 319 17.28 -16.42 29.01
CA PRO A 319 16.12 -15.53 28.94
C PRO A 319 16.36 -14.17 29.63
N VAL A 320 17.10 -14.14 30.74
CA VAL A 320 17.32 -12.91 31.52
C VAL A 320 18.29 -11.97 30.81
N GLU A 321 19.30 -12.53 30.15
CA GLU A 321 20.21 -11.74 29.32
C GLU A 321 19.52 -11.26 28.05
N TYR A 322 18.76 -12.13 27.37
CA TYR A 322 18.05 -11.76 26.14
C TYR A 322 17.12 -10.56 26.33
N ASP A 323 16.38 -10.51 27.45
CA ASP A 323 15.48 -9.40 27.75
C ASP A 323 16.23 -8.06 27.95
N LYS A 324 17.54 -8.09 28.26
CA LYS A 324 18.38 -6.89 28.44
C LYS A 324 19.25 -6.57 27.22
N HIS A 325 19.70 -7.59 26.51
CA HIS A 325 20.70 -7.53 25.43
C HIS A 325 20.30 -8.43 24.24
N PRO A 326 19.15 -8.17 23.59
CA PRO A 326 18.67 -8.99 22.48
C PRO A 326 19.62 -8.99 21.27
N GLU A 327 20.45 -7.96 21.11
CA GLU A 327 21.43 -7.80 20.03
C GLU A 327 22.54 -8.87 20.03
N ARG A 328 22.74 -9.55 21.17
CA ARG A 328 23.73 -10.64 21.33
C ARG A 328 23.25 -11.98 20.80
N TYR A 329 21.99 -12.07 20.39
CA TYR A 329 21.35 -13.29 19.95
C TYR A 329 21.16 -13.30 18.43
N ILE A 330 21.01 -14.50 17.87
CA ILE A 330 20.56 -14.76 16.49
C ILE A 330 19.45 -15.79 16.52
N SER A 331 18.60 -15.77 15.49
CA SER A 331 17.60 -16.81 15.27
C SER A 331 18.15 -17.90 14.35
N ARG A 332 18.00 -19.17 14.73
CA ARG A 332 18.24 -20.35 13.89
C ARG A 332 16.95 -20.90 13.27
N PHE A 333 15.85 -20.15 13.33
CA PHE A 333 14.56 -20.59 12.82
C PHE A 333 14.63 -20.99 11.33
N ASN A 334 15.36 -20.22 10.52
CA ASN A 334 15.60 -20.48 9.10
C ASN A 334 16.25 -21.84 8.78
N THR A 335 17.02 -22.41 9.71
CA THR A 335 17.86 -23.60 9.50
C THR A 335 17.31 -24.82 10.23
N ASP A 336 16.90 -24.64 11.48
CA ASP A 336 16.46 -25.75 12.33
C ASP A 336 14.98 -26.11 12.12
N ILE A 337 14.14 -25.13 11.73
CA ILE A 337 12.67 -25.28 11.77
C ILE A 337 12.00 -25.02 10.41
N ALA A 338 12.25 -23.86 9.79
CA ALA A 338 11.60 -23.44 8.56
C ALA A 338 11.70 -24.45 7.39
N PRO A 339 12.82 -25.17 7.18
CA PRO A 339 12.91 -26.17 6.10
C PRO A 339 11.92 -27.33 6.23
N TYR A 340 11.42 -27.57 7.44
CA TYR A 340 10.50 -28.66 7.76
C TYR A 340 9.08 -28.16 8.02
N THR A 341 8.81 -26.86 7.81
CA THR A 341 7.53 -26.21 8.08
C THR A 341 6.70 -26.13 6.82
N THR A 342 5.43 -26.54 6.86
CA THR A 342 4.49 -26.37 5.75
C THR A 342 3.69 -25.07 5.86
N CYS A 343 3.19 -24.78 7.06
CA CYS A 343 2.48 -23.55 7.37
C CYS A 343 3.01 -22.95 8.66
N LEU A 344 3.42 -21.69 8.61
CA LEU A 344 3.86 -20.94 9.79
C LEU A 344 2.70 -20.07 10.30
N ILE A 345 2.37 -20.20 11.59
CA ILE A 345 1.46 -19.31 12.29
C ILE A 345 2.30 -18.44 13.21
N ASN A 346 2.57 -17.22 12.77
CA ASN A 346 3.42 -16.30 13.48
C ASN A 346 2.63 -15.43 14.47
N GLY A 347 2.88 -15.61 15.77
CA GLY A 347 2.18 -14.91 16.85
C GLY A 347 3.13 -14.30 17.89
N ILE A 348 4.39 -14.04 17.50
CA ILE A 348 5.38 -13.47 18.40
C ILE A 348 5.21 -11.96 18.53
N TYR A 349 5.67 -11.45 19.66
CA TYR A 349 5.97 -10.05 19.83
C TYR A 349 7.39 -9.78 19.33
N TRP A 350 7.56 -8.76 18.49
CA TRP A 350 8.86 -8.40 17.92
C TRP A 350 9.17 -6.91 18.14
N GLU A 351 10.44 -6.60 18.39
CA GLU A 351 10.95 -5.23 18.50
C GLU A 351 12.18 -5.05 17.60
N GLN A 352 12.47 -3.80 17.20
CA GLN A 352 13.51 -3.47 16.21
C GLN A 352 14.91 -3.99 16.56
N ASN A 353 15.22 -4.13 17.85
CA ASN A 353 16.53 -4.60 18.33
C ASN A 353 16.59 -6.13 18.52
N THR A 354 15.54 -6.87 18.16
CA THR A 354 15.46 -8.32 18.33
C THR A 354 15.68 -9.07 17.01
N PRO A 355 16.30 -10.27 17.02
CA PRO A 355 16.52 -11.06 15.81
C PRO A 355 15.20 -11.40 15.09
N ARG A 356 15.22 -11.36 13.76
CA ARG A 356 14.09 -11.76 12.91
C ARG A 356 13.97 -13.28 12.82
N LEU A 357 12.79 -13.79 12.52
CA LEU A 357 12.56 -15.23 12.28
C LEU A 357 13.03 -15.63 10.88
N LEU A 358 12.63 -14.86 9.86
CA LEU A 358 12.99 -15.06 8.47
C LEU A 358 13.36 -13.74 7.81
N THR A 359 14.52 -13.71 7.17
CA THR A 359 14.95 -12.64 6.27
C THR A 359 14.57 -12.93 4.82
N ARG A 360 14.66 -11.93 3.93
CA ARG A 360 14.50 -12.14 2.47
C ARG A 360 15.44 -13.21 1.91
N HIS A 361 16.70 -13.21 2.39
CA HIS A 361 17.70 -14.19 2.00
C HIS A 361 17.36 -15.61 2.49
N ASP A 362 16.79 -15.72 3.70
CA ASP A 362 16.32 -17.01 4.22
C ASP A 362 15.18 -17.57 3.36
N ALA A 363 14.24 -16.72 2.93
CA ALA A 363 13.15 -17.13 2.06
C ALA A 363 13.66 -17.65 0.71
N GLN A 364 14.61 -16.97 0.05
CA GLN A 364 15.23 -17.45 -1.19
C GLN A 364 15.85 -18.84 -1.01
N SER A 365 16.58 -19.03 0.10
CA SER A 365 17.20 -20.31 0.43
C SER A 365 16.18 -21.43 0.66
N LEU A 366 15.03 -21.11 1.27
CA LEU A 366 13.96 -22.06 1.58
C LEU A 366 13.09 -22.42 0.37
N LEU A 367 12.94 -21.50 -0.59
CA LEU A 367 12.11 -21.68 -1.78
C LEU A 367 12.88 -22.20 -3.00
N ALA A 368 14.20 -22.34 -2.89
CA ALA A 368 15.02 -22.96 -3.92
C ALA A 368 14.47 -24.37 -4.28
N PRO A 369 14.32 -24.69 -5.57
CA PRO A 369 13.72 -25.96 -6.01
C PRO A 369 14.48 -27.16 -5.43
N VAL A 370 13.83 -27.93 -4.56
CA VAL A 370 14.41 -29.16 -4.02
C VAL A 370 14.10 -30.32 -4.97
N LYS A 371 15.09 -31.15 -5.30
CA LYS A 371 14.85 -32.43 -5.99
C LYS A 371 13.97 -33.31 -5.09
N SER A 372 12.66 -33.33 -5.37
CA SER A 372 11.71 -34.20 -4.68
C SER A 372 12.16 -35.66 -4.79
N SER A 373 12.13 -36.39 -3.67
CA SER A 373 12.33 -37.85 -3.64
C SER A 373 11.14 -38.61 -4.22
N VAL A 374 9.99 -37.94 -4.37
CA VAL A 374 8.77 -38.48 -4.98
C VAL A 374 8.76 -38.07 -6.45
N ALA A 375 8.85 -39.05 -7.35
CA ALA A 375 8.74 -38.82 -8.79
C ALA A 375 7.41 -38.09 -9.09
N ALA A 376 7.50 -36.91 -9.70
CA ALA A 376 6.31 -36.19 -10.14
C ALA A 376 5.53 -37.08 -11.10
N VAL A 377 4.27 -37.36 -10.75
CA VAL A 377 3.35 -38.08 -11.62
C VAL A 377 2.61 -37.03 -12.44
N GLU A 378 2.45 -37.28 -13.75
CA GLU A 378 1.71 -36.40 -14.63
C GLU A 378 0.30 -36.13 -14.06
N GLY A 379 -0.06 -34.86 -13.87
CA GLY A 379 -1.32 -34.44 -13.23
C GLY A 379 -1.33 -34.41 -11.69
N CYS A 380 -0.26 -34.82 -11.01
CA CYS A 380 -0.09 -34.78 -9.56
C CYS A 380 1.31 -34.24 -9.21
N PRO A 381 1.58 -32.94 -9.44
CA PRO A 381 2.90 -32.36 -9.21
C PRO A 381 3.31 -32.48 -7.74
N ALA A 382 4.61 -32.51 -7.46
CA ALA A 382 5.09 -32.36 -6.10
C ALA A 382 5.01 -30.88 -5.69
N LEU A 383 4.96 -30.59 -4.39
CA LEU A 383 5.09 -29.21 -3.91
C LEU A 383 6.46 -28.63 -4.33
N PRO A 384 6.53 -27.38 -4.82
CA PRO A 384 7.78 -26.77 -5.25
C PRO A 384 8.77 -26.55 -4.10
N HIS A 385 8.25 -26.32 -2.90
CA HIS A 385 8.98 -26.13 -1.65
C HIS A 385 8.09 -26.51 -0.46
N ARG A 386 8.71 -26.73 0.71
CA ARG A 386 8.00 -27.18 1.91
C ARG A 386 7.12 -26.07 2.50
N LEU A 387 7.65 -24.86 2.65
CA LEU A 387 6.97 -23.72 3.27
C LEU A 387 5.97 -23.12 2.28
N VAL A 388 4.70 -23.50 2.40
CA VAL A 388 3.64 -23.12 1.46
C VAL A 388 2.95 -21.83 1.88
N ALA A 389 2.78 -21.61 3.18
CA ALA A 389 2.02 -20.48 3.69
C ALA A 389 2.58 -19.92 5.02
N ILE A 390 2.42 -18.62 5.22
CA ILE A 390 2.67 -17.92 6.49
C ILE A 390 1.42 -17.09 6.84
N CYS A 391 0.84 -17.36 8.00
CA CYS A 391 -0.11 -16.47 8.65
C CYS A 391 0.64 -15.65 9.69
N ASP A 392 0.96 -14.40 9.37
CA ASP A 392 1.58 -13.47 10.29
C ASP A 392 0.53 -12.66 11.06
N ILE A 393 0.10 -13.21 12.19
CA ILE A 393 -0.91 -12.60 13.07
C ILE A 393 -0.33 -11.41 13.85
N SER A 394 0.99 -11.31 13.95
CA SER A 394 1.62 -10.10 14.52
C SER A 394 1.32 -8.86 13.68
N ALA A 395 1.26 -9.03 12.35
CA ALA A 395 1.00 -7.98 11.38
C ALA A 395 1.93 -6.75 11.55
N ASP A 396 3.19 -7.00 11.92
CA ASP A 396 4.23 -5.97 12.06
C ASP A 396 5.01 -5.80 10.74
N THR A 397 4.72 -4.74 9.97
CA THR A 397 5.37 -4.49 8.67
C THR A 397 6.88 -4.32 8.82
N GLY A 398 7.66 -5.08 8.03
CA GLY A 398 9.12 -5.15 8.14
C GLY A 398 9.60 -5.68 9.50
N GLY A 399 8.77 -6.46 10.19
CA GLY A 399 9.04 -6.99 11.52
C GLY A 399 9.78 -8.33 11.51
N SER A 400 9.26 -9.28 12.29
CA SER A 400 9.87 -10.61 12.46
C SER A 400 9.95 -11.44 11.18
N ILE A 401 9.07 -11.17 10.21
CA ILE A 401 9.12 -11.68 8.84
C ILE A 401 9.50 -10.51 7.94
N ASP A 402 10.75 -10.49 7.47
CA ASP A 402 11.35 -9.30 6.85
C ASP A 402 10.70 -8.84 5.55
N PHE A 403 10.20 -9.80 4.78
CA PHE A 403 9.55 -9.55 3.51
C PHE A 403 8.06 -9.23 3.61
N MET A 404 7.49 -9.18 4.81
CA MET A 404 6.13 -8.69 5.00
C MET A 404 6.15 -7.17 5.02
N THR A 405 6.07 -6.54 3.85
CA THR A 405 6.16 -5.07 3.71
C THR A 405 4.83 -4.37 4.01
N GLU A 406 3.71 -5.06 3.79
CA GLU A 406 2.36 -4.54 3.99
C GLU A 406 1.44 -5.60 4.61
N CYS A 407 0.48 -5.13 5.40
CA CYS A 407 -0.56 -5.98 5.98
C CYS A 407 -1.67 -6.24 4.95
N THR A 408 -2.03 -7.51 4.76
CA THR A 408 -3.24 -7.88 4.01
C THR A 408 -4.50 -7.35 4.73
N THR A 409 -5.61 -7.18 4.00
CA THR A 409 -6.87 -6.71 4.59
C THR A 409 -7.92 -7.82 4.65
N ILE A 410 -9.05 -7.63 5.33
CA ILE A 410 -10.13 -8.63 5.29
C ILE A 410 -10.70 -8.80 3.87
N GLU A 411 -10.66 -7.73 3.05
CA GLU A 411 -11.13 -7.72 1.66
C GLU A 411 -10.14 -8.40 0.71
N HIS A 412 -8.85 -8.22 0.96
CA HIS A 412 -7.74 -8.84 0.23
C HIS A 412 -6.84 -9.61 1.22
N PRO A 413 -7.29 -10.79 1.70
CA PRO A 413 -6.70 -11.48 2.86
C PRO A 413 -5.42 -12.25 2.57
N PHE A 414 -5.09 -12.45 1.30
CA PHE A 414 -3.92 -13.20 0.89
C PHE A 414 -3.15 -12.44 -0.18
N CYS A 415 -1.83 -12.54 -0.10
CA CYS A 415 -0.93 -12.19 -1.18
C CYS A 415 0.14 -13.26 -1.32
N MET A 416 0.77 -13.37 -2.48
CA MET A 416 1.90 -14.26 -2.71
C MET A 416 3.19 -13.48 -2.61
N TYR A 417 4.14 -14.01 -1.87
CA TYR A 417 5.51 -13.51 -1.82
C TYR A 417 6.43 -14.40 -2.67
N ASP A 418 6.92 -13.86 -3.78
CA ASP A 418 7.96 -14.46 -4.59
C ASP A 418 9.34 -14.08 -4.00
N ALA A 419 10.05 -15.05 -3.43
CA ALA A 419 11.35 -14.78 -2.81
C ALA A 419 12.45 -14.49 -3.83
N ASP A 420 12.36 -15.01 -5.05
CA ASP A 420 13.37 -14.77 -6.09
C ASP A 420 13.25 -13.35 -6.62
N GLN A 421 12.02 -12.89 -6.88
CA GLN A 421 11.78 -11.54 -7.42
C GLN A 421 11.65 -10.46 -6.34
N HIS A 422 11.45 -10.87 -5.07
CA HIS A 422 11.05 -9.99 -3.97
C HIS A 422 9.79 -9.17 -4.26
N ILE A 423 8.84 -9.77 -5.00
CA ILE A 423 7.57 -9.14 -5.37
C ILE A 423 6.43 -9.76 -4.57
N ILE A 424 5.49 -8.91 -4.16
CA ILE A 424 4.21 -9.32 -3.61
C ILE A 424 3.15 -9.15 -4.70
N HIS A 425 2.34 -10.17 -4.96
CA HIS A 425 1.22 -10.07 -5.90
C HIS A 425 -0.05 -10.74 -5.37
N ASP A 426 -1.21 -10.30 -5.86
CA ASP A 426 -2.52 -10.74 -5.33
C ASP A 426 -3.00 -12.11 -5.86
N SER A 427 -2.36 -12.65 -6.90
CA SER A 427 -2.65 -14.00 -7.39
C SER A 427 -2.13 -15.06 -6.41
N VAL A 428 -2.87 -16.15 -6.18
CA VAL A 428 -2.43 -17.33 -5.42
C VAL A 428 -1.66 -18.36 -6.27
N GLU A 429 -1.56 -18.11 -7.57
CA GLU A 429 -0.80 -18.92 -8.54
C GLU A 429 0.68 -18.52 -8.58
N GLY A 430 1.53 -19.37 -9.16
CA GLY A 430 2.96 -19.08 -9.33
C GLY A 430 3.86 -19.58 -8.20
N SER A 431 5.16 -19.25 -8.28
CA SER A 431 6.16 -19.58 -7.26
C SER A 431 6.01 -18.66 -6.04
N GLY A 432 6.31 -19.14 -4.84
CA GLY A 432 6.31 -18.30 -3.64
C GLY A 432 5.50 -18.85 -2.47
N ILE A 433 5.44 -18.04 -1.41
CA ILE A 433 4.75 -18.32 -0.15
C ILE A 433 3.43 -17.53 -0.11
N LEU A 434 2.34 -18.20 0.26
CA LEU A 434 1.07 -17.53 0.54
C LEU A 434 1.16 -16.80 1.88
N MET A 435 0.98 -15.49 1.87
CA MET A 435 1.04 -14.63 3.04
C MET A 435 -0.37 -14.21 3.47
N CYS A 436 -0.64 -14.22 4.78
CA CYS A 436 -1.84 -13.65 5.41
C CYS A 436 -1.40 -12.85 6.65
N SER A 437 -1.57 -11.53 6.63
CA SER A 437 -1.09 -10.59 7.66
C SER A 437 -2.17 -9.54 8.03
N ILE A 438 -3.36 -9.99 8.40
CA ILE A 438 -4.50 -9.09 8.72
C ILE A 438 -4.35 -8.50 10.13
N ASP A 439 -4.31 -7.18 10.24
CA ASP A 439 -4.08 -6.44 11.50
C ASP A 439 -5.28 -6.41 12.48
N ASN A 440 -6.48 -6.72 11.97
CA ASN A 440 -7.73 -6.61 12.70
C ASN A 440 -8.54 -7.92 12.72
N LEU A 441 -7.85 -9.07 12.65
CA LEU A 441 -8.43 -10.43 12.64
C LEU A 441 -9.63 -10.68 13.56
N PRO A 442 -9.65 -10.25 14.84
CA PRO A 442 -10.80 -10.53 15.72
C PRO A 442 -12.11 -9.86 15.27
N ALA A 443 -12.06 -8.88 14.36
CA ALA A 443 -13.25 -8.26 13.76
C ALA A 443 -14.06 -9.24 12.88
N GLN A 444 -13.45 -10.35 12.45
CA GLN A 444 -14.11 -11.40 11.66
C GLN A 444 -15.00 -12.31 12.51
N LEU A 445 -14.76 -12.39 13.82
CA LEU A 445 -15.58 -13.14 14.79
C LEU A 445 -16.06 -12.18 15.91
N PRO A 446 -16.89 -11.18 15.56
CA PRO A 446 -17.10 -10.02 16.42
C PRO A 446 -17.94 -10.30 17.68
N ILE A 447 -18.82 -11.31 17.66
CA ILE A 447 -19.68 -11.65 18.80
C ILE A 447 -18.84 -12.23 19.93
N GLU A 448 -18.08 -13.27 19.64
CA GLU A 448 -17.28 -13.95 20.64
C GLU A 448 -16.08 -13.13 21.06
N ALA A 449 -15.50 -12.35 20.15
CA ALA A 449 -14.51 -11.33 20.51
C ALA A 449 -15.08 -10.32 21.52
N THR A 450 -16.34 -9.88 21.34
CA THR A 450 -17.05 -8.98 22.27
C THR A 450 -17.32 -9.64 23.62
N GLU A 451 -17.70 -10.92 23.62
CA GLU A 451 -17.95 -11.68 24.86
C GLU A 451 -16.68 -11.87 25.66
N TYR A 452 -15.62 -12.39 25.04
CA TYR A 452 -14.34 -12.64 25.67
C TYR A 452 -13.68 -11.36 26.17
N PHE A 453 -13.66 -10.32 25.33
CA PHE A 453 -13.13 -9.01 25.71
C PHE A 453 -13.91 -8.42 26.89
N GLY A 454 -15.24 -8.53 26.85
CA GLY A 454 -16.10 -8.09 27.93
C GLY A 454 -15.88 -8.87 29.22
N ASP A 455 -15.64 -10.18 29.19
CA ASP A 455 -15.36 -10.98 30.39
C ASP A 455 -14.09 -10.49 31.11
N MET A 456 -13.08 -10.06 30.35
CA MET A 456 -11.82 -9.52 30.89
C MET A 456 -11.97 -8.08 31.39
N LEU A 457 -12.80 -7.27 30.74
CA LEU A 457 -13.01 -5.86 31.10
C LEU A 457 -14.02 -5.68 32.26
N TYR A 458 -15.08 -6.50 32.28
CA TYR A 458 -16.22 -6.39 33.21
C TYR A 458 -15.84 -6.24 34.68
N PRO A 459 -14.85 -6.96 35.24
CA PRO A 459 -14.44 -6.80 36.65
C PRO A 459 -14.01 -5.39 37.03
N TYR A 460 -13.57 -4.58 36.06
CA TYR A 460 -13.05 -3.23 36.27
C TYR A 460 -14.05 -2.13 35.91
N VAL A 461 -15.18 -2.47 35.29
CA VAL A 461 -16.15 -1.46 34.81
C VAL A 461 -16.78 -0.69 35.97
N GLU A 462 -17.04 -1.33 37.11
CA GLU A 462 -17.66 -0.66 38.25
C GLU A 462 -16.76 0.45 38.84
N GLU A 463 -15.46 0.20 38.99
CA GLU A 463 -14.54 1.25 39.47
C GLU A 463 -14.35 2.38 38.44
N MET A 464 -14.38 2.07 37.14
CA MET A 464 -14.41 3.10 36.08
C MET A 464 -15.69 3.94 36.11
N LEU A 465 -16.83 3.32 36.39
CA LEU A 465 -18.15 3.95 36.40
C LEU A 465 -18.35 4.87 37.60
N LEU A 466 -17.87 4.43 38.77
CA LEU A 466 -17.93 5.23 40.00
C LEU A 466 -16.93 6.39 40.02
N SER A 467 -16.06 6.47 39.01
CA SER A 467 -15.08 7.53 38.90
C SER A 467 -15.68 8.84 38.38
N ASP A 468 -15.30 9.95 39.02
CA ASP A 468 -15.64 11.31 38.59
C ASP A 468 -14.45 11.97 37.89
N ALA A 469 -14.56 12.16 36.57
CA ALA A 469 -13.52 12.79 35.75
C ALA A 469 -13.23 14.25 36.13
N SER A 470 -14.15 14.93 36.83
CA SER A 470 -13.96 16.31 37.30
C SER A 470 -13.06 16.40 38.54
N GLN A 471 -12.94 15.31 39.31
CA GLN A 471 -12.10 15.24 40.50
C GLN A 471 -10.67 14.79 40.13
N PRO A 472 -9.64 15.11 40.93
CA PRO A 472 -8.27 14.62 40.71
C PRO A 472 -8.18 13.10 40.70
N LEU A 473 -7.21 12.53 39.97
CA LEU A 473 -7.03 11.08 39.87
C LEU A 473 -6.72 10.43 41.23
N GLU A 474 -6.02 11.14 42.10
CA GLU A 474 -5.58 10.67 43.42
C GLU A 474 -6.74 10.50 44.40
N SER A 475 -7.86 11.20 44.19
CA SER A 475 -9.07 11.04 45.01
C SER A 475 -9.93 9.86 44.57
N GLN A 476 -9.57 9.19 43.46
CA GLN A 476 -10.33 8.08 42.89
C GLN A 476 -9.84 6.73 43.42
N ASN A 477 -10.79 5.86 43.75
CA ASN A 477 -10.52 4.51 44.22
C ASN A 477 -10.37 3.54 43.04
N PHE A 478 -9.24 3.61 42.34
CA PHE A 478 -8.87 2.67 41.28
C PHE A 478 -7.92 1.60 41.78
N SER A 479 -8.15 0.37 41.33
CA SER A 479 -7.14 -0.69 41.33
C SER A 479 -5.88 -0.23 40.57
N PRO A 480 -4.69 -0.78 40.88
CA PRO A 480 -3.47 -0.48 40.13
C PRO A 480 -3.64 -0.69 38.61
N VAL A 481 -4.41 -1.71 38.21
CA VAL A 481 -4.69 -2.05 36.81
C VAL A 481 -5.34 -0.88 36.06
N VAL A 482 -6.38 -0.29 36.63
CA VAL A 482 -7.09 0.83 35.99
C VAL A 482 -6.33 2.13 36.18
N ARG A 483 -5.81 2.39 37.40
CA ARG A 483 -5.06 3.62 37.70
C ARG A 483 -3.89 3.81 36.74
N ASP A 484 -3.13 2.76 36.51
CA ASP A 484 -1.96 2.79 35.62
C ASP A 484 -2.33 2.87 34.14
N ALA A 485 -3.57 2.52 33.78
CA ALA A 485 -4.10 2.64 32.43
C ALA A 485 -4.66 4.05 32.11
N VAL A 486 -4.76 4.94 33.11
CA VAL A 486 -5.21 6.33 32.91
C VAL A 486 -4.10 7.15 32.25
N ILE A 487 -4.27 7.49 30.97
CA ILE A 487 -3.32 8.30 30.19
C ILE A 487 -3.43 9.78 30.54
N THR A 488 -4.67 10.28 30.59
CA THR A 488 -4.98 11.69 30.87
C THR A 488 -6.02 11.79 31.99
N SER A 489 -5.95 12.88 32.75
CA SER A 489 -6.99 13.26 33.72
C SER A 489 -6.93 14.76 33.95
N ASN A 490 -8.07 15.42 34.12
CA ASN A 490 -8.15 16.85 34.48
C ASN A 490 -7.32 17.78 33.56
N GLY A 491 -7.29 17.46 32.27
CA GLY A 491 -6.60 18.26 31.24
C GLY A 491 -5.07 18.09 31.18
N ILE A 492 -4.50 17.14 31.92
CA ILE A 492 -3.06 16.86 31.93
C ILE A 492 -2.77 15.37 31.69
N LEU A 493 -1.55 15.08 31.25
CA LEU A 493 -0.98 13.72 31.25
C LEU A 493 -0.69 13.29 32.68
N THR A 494 -1.04 12.05 33.03
CA THR A 494 -0.69 11.49 34.34
C THR A 494 0.82 11.19 34.41
N ASP A 495 1.37 11.05 35.62
CA ASP A 495 2.81 10.96 35.84
C ASP A 495 3.52 9.87 35.01
N LYS A 496 2.89 8.70 34.87
CA LYS A 496 3.41 7.59 34.05
C LYS A 496 3.51 7.92 32.57
N TYR A 497 2.75 8.87 32.06
CA TYR A 497 2.65 9.21 30.64
C TYR A 497 3.19 10.60 30.30
N LYS A 498 3.77 11.32 31.26
CA LYS A 498 4.48 12.60 31.00
C LYS A 498 5.62 12.46 29.99
N TYR A 499 6.17 11.25 29.79
CA TYR A 499 7.16 11.01 28.73
C TYR A 499 6.59 11.21 27.33
N ILE A 500 5.27 11.08 27.11
CA ILE A 500 4.63 11.34 25.81
C ILE A 500 4.90 12.79 25.40
N GLN A 501 4.85 13.73 26.35
CA GLN A 501 5.21 15.13 26.09
C GLN A 501 6.68 15.26 25.69
N LYS A 502 7.60 14.53 26.32
CA LYS A 502 9.02 14.51 25.90
C LYS A 502 9.21 13.88 24.53
N LEU A 503 8.45 12.83 24.19
CA LEU A 503 8.49 12.22 22.85
C LEU A 503 7.96 13.21 21.81
N ARG A 504 6.86 13.91 22.10
CA ARG A 504 6.33 15.01 21.29
C ARG A 504 7.36 16.12 21.12
N GLU A 505 7.94 16.63 22.20
CA GLU A 505 8.97 17.67 22.16
C GLU A 505 10.24 17.19 21.45
N SER A 506 10.62 15.92 21.56
CA SER A 506 11.77 15.38 20.84
C SER A 506 11.49 15.28 19.34
N ARG A 507 10.28 14.86 18.97
CA ARG A 507 9.82 14.83 17.57
C ARG A 507 9.67 16.24 17.04
N GLU A 508 9.03 17.13 17.77
CA GLU A 508 8.92 18.56 17.50
C GLU A 508 10.29 19.23 17.54
N ARG A 509 11.30 18.76 18.28
CA ARG A 509 12.68 19.25 18.19
C ARG A 509 13.36 18.73 16.95
N VAL A 510 13.17 17.47 16.57
CA VAL A 510 13.63 16.95 15.28
C VAL A 510 12.93 17.70 14.13
N GLN A 511 11.66 18.05 14.29
CA GLN A 511 10.82 18.79 13.36
C GLN A 511 11.00 20.31 13.46
N SER A 512 11.49 20.87 14.57
CA SER A 512 11.73 22.32 14.78
C SER A 512 13.18 22.72 14.58
N LEU A 513 14.12 21.81 14.80
CA LEU A 513 15.42 21.82 14.12
C LEU A 513 15.22 21.76 12.60
N SER A 514 14.06 21.27 12.11
CA SER A 514 13.64 21.38 10.71
C SER A 514 12.77 22.61 10.38
N MET A 515 12.09 23.26 11.35
CA MET A 515 11.16 24.40 11.14
C MET A 515 11.71 25.81 11.44
N SER A 516 12.94 25.99 11.96
CA SER A 516 13.42 27.36 12.26
C SER A 516 13.67 28.23 11.02
N THR A 517 13.55 27.68 9.82
CA THR A 517 13.50 28.42 8.54
C THR A 517 12.57 27.67 7.59
N LYS A 518 11.50 28.31 7.10
CA LYS A 518 10.75 27.78 5.95
C LYS A 518 11.74 27.44 4.84
N LYS A 519 11.61 26.25 4.25
CA LYS A 519 12.46 25.82 3.15
C LYS A 519 12.08 26.63 1.90
N LYS A 520 13.04 27.32 1.31
CA LYS A 520 12.82 28.22 0.17
C LYS A 520 13.21 27.54 -1.13
N VAL A 521 12.28 27.48 -2.07
CA VAL A 521 12.48 26.83 -3.37
C VAL A 521 12.26 27.84 -4.48
N LEU A 522 13.23 27.96 -5.38
CA LEU A 522 13.11 28.74 -6.60
C LEU A 522 12.80 27.83 -7.79
N VAL A 523 11.63 27.99 -8.39
CA VAL A 523 11.24 27.32 -9.63
C VAL A 523 11.48 28.28 -10.80
N LEU A 524 12.42 27.93 -11.67
CA LEU A 524 12.71 28.68 -12.88
C LEU A 524 11.96 28.08 -14.07
N GLY A 525 11.06 28.86 -14.66
CA GLY A 525 10.17 28.43 -15.74
C GLY A 525 8.71 28.32 -15.29
N SER A 526 7.80 28.86 -16.12
CA SER A 526 6.36 28.92 -15.88
C SER A 526 5.53 28.15 -16.91
N GLY A 527 6.15 27.17 -17.57
CA GLY A 527 5.52 26.34 -18.60
C GLY A 527 4.56 25.29 -18.02
N TYR A 528 3.98 24.44 -18.88
CA TYR A 528 2.97 23.45 -18.46
C TYR A 528 3.43 22.49 -17.35
N VAL A 529 4.72 22.14 -17.32
CA VAL A 529 5.31 21.23 -16.32
C VAL A 529 5.41 21.86 -14.93
N SER A 530 5.42 23.20 -14.82
CA SER A 530 5.53 23.84 -13.50
C SER A 530 4.26 23.65 -12.65
N GLY A 531 3.09 23.44 -13.27
CA GLY A 531 1.82 23.26 -12.56
C GLY A 531 1.84 22.11 -11.54
N PRO A 532 2.12 20.86 -11.96
CA PRO A 532 2.26 19.73 -11.05
C PRO A 532 3.35 19.89 -9.99
N VAL A 533 4.48 20.51 -10.36
CA VAL A 533 5.58 20.77 -9.40
C VAL A 533 5.13 21.71 -8.29
N LEU A 534 4.48 22.81 -8.65
CA LEU A 534 3.96 23.78 -7.70
C LEU A 534 2.85 23.18 -6.83
N GLU A 535 1.96 22.38 -7.42
CA GLU A 535 0.89 21.69 -6.69
C GLU A 535 1.46 20.75 -5.64
N TYR A 536 2.37 19.86 -6.02
CA TYR A 536 2.96 18.87 -5.12
C TYR A 536 3.73 19.52 -3.98
N LEU A 537 4.60 20.50 -4.26
CA LEU A 537 5.38 21.19 -3.24
C LEU A 537 4.51 22.06 -2.30
N SER A 538 3.42 22.64 -2.82
CA SER A 538 2.50 23.46 -2.01
C SER A 538 1.66 22.65 -1.02
N ARG A 539 1.64 21.32 -1.12
CA ARG A 539 1.00 20.44 -0.13
C ARG A 539 1.67 20.57 1.24
N ASP A 540 2.98 20.89 1.26
CA ASP A 540 3.73 21.18 2.47
C ASP A 540 3.79 22.69 2.76
N ARG A 541 3.14 23.13 3.84
CA ARG A 541 3.08 24.55 4.21
C ARG A 541 4.42 25.12 4.69
N ASN A 542 5.42 24.27 4.89
CA ASN A 542 6.76 24.68 5.29
C ASN A 542 7.66 25.06 4.11
N ILE A 543 7.18 24.86 2.88
CA ILE A 543 7.90 25.23 1.65
C ILE A 543 7.39 26.59 1.16
N GLU A 544 8.30 27.54 1.02
CA GLU A 544 8.05 28.84 0.39
C GLU A 544 8.55 28.81 -1.05
N ILE A 545 7.66 29.02 -2.01
CA ILE A 545 7.97 28.86 -3.44
C ILE A 545 8.08 30.21 -4.14
N THR A 546 9.20 30.45 -4.80
CA THR A 546 9.44 31.60 -5.67
C THR A 546 9.45 31.13 -7.12
N VAL A 547 8.76 31.82 -8.03
CA VAL A 547 8.70 31.45 -9.46
C VAL A 547 9.33 32.54 -10.31
N GLY A 548 10.40 32.18 -11.02
CA GLY A 548 11.14 33.06 -11.94
C GLY A 548 10.88 32.72 -13.41
N SER A 549 10.40 33.68 -14.21
CA SER A 549 10.21 33.51 -15.66
C SER A 549 10.14 34.86 -16.39
N ASP A 550 10.36 34.88 -17.71
CA ASP A 550 10.16 36.07 -18.56
C ASP A 550 8.71 36.24 -19.00
N MET A 551 7.89 35.18 -18.91
CA MET A 551 6.47 35.17 -19.26
C MET A 551 5.59 35.64 -18.09
N THR A 552 5.52 36.96 -17.87
CA THR A 552 4.74 37.56 -16.77
C THR A 552 3.27 37.14 -16.72
N ASN A 553 2.64 36.90 -17.87
CA ASN A 553 1.24 36.45 -17.94
C ASN A 553 1.06 35.03 -17.37
N GLN A 554 1.98 34.11 -17.65
CA GLN A 554 1.94 32.74 -17.13
C GLN A 554 2.15 32.74 -15.61
N ILE A 555 3.13 33.51 -15.12
CA ILE A 555 3.37 33.66 -13.67
C ILE A 555 2.11 34.17 -12.97
N LYS A 556 1.45 35.20 -13.51
CA LYS A 556 0.19 35.75 -12.95
C LYS A 556 -0.93 34.71 -12.90
N GLN A 557 -1.02 33.82 -13.89
CA GLN A 557 -2.01 32.73 -13.88
C GLN A 557 -1.68 31.71 -12.78
N LEU A 558 -0.41 31.33 -12.63
CA LEU A 558 0.03 30.43 -11.57
C LEU A 558 -0.19 31.02 -10.18
N SER A 559 0.08 32.32 -9.97
CA SER A 559 -0.15 33.01 -8.70
C SER A 559 -1.61 33.10 -8.28
N LYS A 560 -2.57 32.92 -9.20
CA LYS A 560 -3.99 32.82 -8.84
C LYS A 560 -4.35 31.45 -8.25
N LYS A 561 -3.57 30.41 -8.58
CA LYS A 561 -3.84 29.02 -8.19
C LYS A 561 -2.98 28.57 -7.01
N TYR A 562 -1.76 29.08 -6.90
CA TYR A 562 -0.78 28.68 -5.89
C TYR A 562 -0.24 29.89 -5.14
N ASN A 563 0.06 29.70 -3.85
CA ASN A 563 0.69 30.74 -3.03
C ASN A 563 2.20 30.81 -3.33
N ILE A 564 2.57 31.62 -4.32
CA ILE A 564 3.95 31.76 -4.81
C ILE A 564 4.41 33.21 -4.80
N ASN A 565 5.72 33.42 -4.70
CA ASN A 565 6.37 34.72 -4.88
C ASN A 565 6.76 34.90 -6.36
N PRO A 566 6.09 35.77 -7.13
CA PRO A 566 6.35 35.91 -8.56
C PRO A 566 7.55 36.83 -8.84
N VAL A 567 8.49 36.39 -9.66
CA VAL A 567 9.65 37.18 -10.10
C VAL A 567 9.73 37.18 -11.62
N SER A 568 9.59 38.37 -12.23
CA SER A 568 9.86 38.54 -13.66
C SER A 568 11.36 38.67 -13.89
N MET A 569 11.95 37.76 -14.67
CA MET A 569 13.37 37.82 -15.01
C MET A 569 13.69 37.09 -16.32
N ASN A 570 14.67 37.63 -17.05
CA ASN A 570 15.27 36.95 -18.20
C ASN A 570 16.65 36.43 -17.81
N ILE A 571 16.79 35.10 -17.77
CA ILE A 571 18.01 34.42 -17.30
C ILE A 571 19.25 34.81 -18.11
N CYS A 572 19.12 34.99 -19.43
CA CYS A 572 20.24 35.30 -20.31
C CYS A 572 20.76 36.75 -20.17
N LYS A 573 19.94 37.67 -19.67
CA LYS A 573 20.28 39.10 -19.61
C LYS A 573 20.56 39.61 -18.20
N GLN A 574 20.18 38.84 -17.18
CA GLN A 574 20.12 39.30 -15.80
C GLN A 574 20.78 38.31 -14.84
N GLU A 575 22.02 37.88 -15.15
CA GLU A 575 22.76 36.91 -14.34
C GLU A 575 22.98 37.38 -12.90
N GLU A 576 23.32 38.65 -12.65
CA GLU A 576 23.46 39.19 -11.28
C GLU A 576 22.17 39.06 -10.46
N LYS A 577 21.01 39.26 -11.10
CA LYS A 577 19.71 39.10 -10.45
C LYS A 577 19.42 37.63 -10.15
N LEU A 578 19.85 36.71 -11.02
CA LEU A 578 19.77 35.28 -10.79
C LEU A 578 20.61 34.89 -9.57
N ASP A 579 21.87 35.33 -9.51
CA ASP A 579 22.76 35.03 -8.39
C ASP A 579 22.19 35.50 -7.06
N LEU A 580 21.72 36.76 -6.99
CA LEU A 580 21.08 37.30 -5.79
C LEU A 580 19.83 36.51 -5.38
N LEU A 581 19.05 36.03 -6.36
CA LEU A 581 17.85 35.26 -6.08
C LEU A 581 18.20 33.87 -5.57
N VAL A 582 19.11 33.16 -6.24
CA VAL A 582 19.58 31.82 -5.86
C VAL A 582 20.17 31.83 -4.46
N ALA A 583 20.97 32.83 -4.10
CA ALA A 583 21.59 32.97 -2.77
C ALA A 583 20.62 32.93 -1.58
N THR A 584 19.33 33.20 -1.82
CA THR A 584 18.29 33.24 -0.78
C THR A 584 17.50 31.93 -0.63
N GLN A 585 17.83 30.90 -1.41
CA GLN A 585 17.04 29.67 -1.57
C GLN A 585 17.80 28.47 -1.04
N ASP A 586 17.07 27.42 -0.64
CA ASP A 586 17.63 26.13 -0.25
C ASP A 586 17.77 25.17 -1.44
N LEU A 587 16.93 25.35 -2.47
CA LEU A 587 16.90 24.51 -3.67
C LEU A 587 16.42 25.31 -4.90
N VAL A 588 17.00 25.04 -6.06
CA VAL A 588 16.56 25.56 -7.36
C VAL A 588 16.05 24.43 -8.26
N ILE A 589 14.84 24.58 -8.81
CA ILE A 589 14.27 23.67 -9.81
C ILE A 589 14.27 24.38 -11.17
N SER A 590 15.06 23.89 -12.12
CA SER A 590 15.12 24.43 -13.48
C SER A 590 14.21 23.66 -14.43
N LEU A 591 13.11 24.31 -14.84
CA LEU A 591 12.18 23.85 -15.87
C LEU A 591 12.31 24.71 -17.15
N LEU A 592 13.50 25.27 -17.36
CA LEU A 592 13.86 26.10 -18.52
C LEU A 592 14.30 25.25 -19.71
N PRO A 593 14.41 25.84 -20.92
CA PRO A 593 15.14 25.22 -22.02
C PRO A 593 16.55 24.79 -21.57
N TYR A 594 16.94 23.56 -21.92
CA TYR A 594 18.13 22.91 -21.38
C TYR A 594 19.45 23.66 -21.63
N VAL A 595 19.48 24.52 -22.65
CA VAL A 595 20.63 25.38 -22.98
C VAL A 595 20.95 26.38 -21.86
N LEU A 596 19.99 26.66 -20.97
CA LEU A 596 20.15 27.60 -19.85
C LEU A 596 20.59 26.91 -18.55
N HIS A 597 20.55 25.59 -18.47
CA HIS A 597 20.94 24.84 -17.26
C HIS A 597 22.37 25.14 -16.79
N PRO A 598 23.39 25.29 -17.67
CA PRO A 598 24.73 25.65 -17.22
C PRO A 598 24.82 27.02 -16.55
N VAL A 599 24.01 28.00 -16.96
CA VAL A 599 23.95 29.32 -16.33
C VAL A 599 23.38 29.22 -14.93
N VAL A 600 22.28 28.46 -14.77
CA VAL A 600 21.66 28.21 -13.46
C VAL A 600 22.58 27.41 -12.54
N ALA A 601 23.26 26.38 -13.08
CA ALA A 601 24.19 25.55 -12.31
C ALA A 601 25.37 26.38 -11.79
N LYS A 602 25.93 27.31 -12.59
CA LYS A 602 26.99 28.23 -12.14
C LYS A 602 26.53 29.10 -10.97
N ALA A 603 25.32 29.65 -11.03
CA ALA A 603 24.73 30.41 -9.93
C ALA A 603 24.55 29.55 -8.66
N CYS A 604 24.10 28.31 -8.82
CA CYS A 604 23.93 27.35 -7.72
C CYS A 604 25.27 26.96 -7.07
N ILE A 605 26.30 26.70 -7.87
CA ILE A 605 27.66 26.40 -7.41
C ILE A 605 28.24 27.59 -6.63
N ALA A 606 28.14 28.80 -7.17
CA ALA A 606 28.65 30.02 -6.53
C ALA A 606 28.01 30.27 -5.14
N ASN A 607 26.73 29.94 -5.00
CA ASN A 607 25.95 30.18 -3.78
C ASN A 607 25.79 28.94 -2.89
N LYS A 608 26.36 27.79 -3.28
CA LYS A 608 26.23 26.49 -2.60
C LYS A 608 24.77 26.05 -2.38
N VAL A 609 23.94 26.17 -3.42
CA VAL A 609 22.52 25.79 -3.41
C VAL A 609 22.33 24.55 -4.27
N ASN A 610 21.49 23.60 -3.80
CA ASN A 610 21.19 22.40 -4.58
C ASN A 610 20.37 22.74 -5.84
N MET A 611 20.45 21.88 -6.86
CA MET A 611 19.71 22.08 -8.11
C MET A 611 19.04 20.79 -8.60
N ILE A 612 17.85 20.92 -9.17
CA ILE A 612 17.14 19.85 -9.87
C ILE A 612 16.76 20.31 -11.28
N THR A 613 16.80 19.40 -12.24
CA THR A 613 16.35 19.65 -13.61
C THR A 613 15.67 18.43 -14.25
N ALA A 614 14.64 18.71 -15.03
CA ALA A 614 13.87 17.71 -15.77
C ALA A 614 14.43 17.50 -17.20
N SER A 615 15.75 17.46 -17.35
CA SER A 615 16.42 17.44 -18.66
C SER A 615 17.71 16.63 -18.63
N TYR A 616 18.14 16.17 -19.81
CA TYR A 616 19.43 15.52 -20.01
C TYR A 616 20.61 16.30 -19.40
N ILE A 617 21.57 15.58 -18.84
CA ILE A 617 22.86 16.14 -18.44
C ILE A 617 23.69 16.34 -19.70
N THR A 618 23.68 17.57 -20.21
CA THR A 618 24.44 17.95 -21.41
C THR A 618 25.95 17.95 -21.15
N PRO A 619 26.81 17.83 -22.18
CA PRO A 619 28.26 17.97 -22.02
C PRO A 619 28.67 19.25 -21.27
N ALA A 620 28.03 20.39 -21.59
CA ALA A 620 28.27 21.66 -20.92
C ALA A 620 27.91 21.66 -19.42
N LEU A 621 26.89 20.88 -19.01
CA LEU A 621 26.56 20.71 -17.60
C LEU A 621 27.53 19.72 -16.93
N LYS A 622 27.94 18.67 -17.64
CA LYS A 622 28.89 17.67 -17.15
C LYS A 622 30.30 18.25 -16.93
N GLU A 623 30.73 19.24 -17.71
CA GLU A 623 31.97 19.99 -17.47
C GLU A 623 32.01 20.67 -16.08
N LEU A 624 30.85 20.91 -15.46
CA LEU A 624 30.76 21.50 -14.13
C LEU A 624 30.81 20.48 -12.98
N GLU A 625 30.82 19.17 -13.26
CA GLU A 625 30.73 18.09 -12.26
C GLU A 625 31.74 18.26 -11.12
N LYS A 626 33.01 18.52 -11.44
CA LYS A 626 34.05 18.76 -10.42
C LYS A 626 33.75 19.98 -9.55
N SER A 627 33.28 21.07 -10.16
CA SER A 627 32.93 22.29 -9.43
C SER A 627 31.70 22.09 -8.52
N VAL A 628 30.78 21.20 -8.91
CA VAL A 628 29.62 20.80 -8.10
C VAL A 628 30.07 20.01 -6.87
N GLU A 629 30.98 19.05 -7.05
CA GLU A 629 31.58 18.28 -5.95
C GLU A 629 32.36 19.19 -4.98
N ASP A 630 33.21 20.07 -5.51
CA ASP A 630 34.00 21.03 -4.72
C ASP A 630 33.11 22.00 -3.92
N ALA A 631 31.94 22.36 -4.46
CA ALA A 631 30.95 23.20 -3.77
C ALA A 631 30.16 22.43 -2.68
N GLY A 632 30.19 21.09 -2.70
CA GLY A 632 29.49 20.24 -1.73
C GLY A 632 27.97 20.20 -1.91
N ILE A 633 27.46 20.52 -3.11
CA ILE A 633 26.03 20.54 -3.42
C ILE A 633 25.60 19.29 -4.20
N THR A 634 24.30 19.08 -4.28
CA THR A 634 23.70 18.01 -5.09
C THR A 634 22.99 18.63 -6.29
N ILE A 635 23.33 18.17 -7.50
CA ILE A 635 22.59 18.48 -8.73
C ILE A 635 22.02 17.19 -9.31
N ILE A 636 20.69 17.07 -9.33
CA ILE A 636 20.01 15.92 -9.93
C ILE A 636 19.39 16.34 -11.27
N GLY A 637 19.95 15.81 -12.35
CA GLY A 637 19.38 15.94 -13.69
C GLY A 637 18.58 14.71 -14.10
N GLU A 638 18.13 14.72 -15.34
CA GLU A 638 17.49 13.55 -15.98
C GLU A 638 16.25 13.04 -15.24
N LEU A 639 15.50 13.95 -14.59
CA LEU A 639 14.22 13.67 -13.96
C LEU A 639 13.06 13.95 -14.91
N GLY A 640 11.93 13.26 -14.71
CA GLY A 640 10.73 13.44 -15.52
C GLY A 640 10.31 12.16 -16.23
N LEU A 641 9.96 12.22 -17.52
CA LEU A 641 9.47 11.07 -18.28
C LEU A 641 10.58 10.38 -19.08
N ASP A 642 11.15 11.08 -20.07
CA ASP A 642 12.26 10.65 -20.92
C ASP A 642 13.14 11.89 -21.20
N PRO A 643 14.25 12.08 -20.46
CA PRO A 643 14.81 11.16 -19.47
C PRO A 643 14.10 11.29 -18.09
N GLY A 644 14.00 10.18 -17.35
CA GLY A 644 13.44 10.12 -15.99
C GLY A 644 12.87 8.76 -15.64
N LEU A 645 11.55 8.60 -15.78
CA LEU A 645 10.87 7.34 -15.50
C LEU A 645 11.44 6.18 -16.34
N ASP A 646 11.92 6.44 -17.56
CA ASP A 646 12.63 5.44 -18.36
C ASP A 646 13.90 4.92 -17.67
N HIS A 647 14.70 5.80 -17.04
CA HIS A 647 15.85 5.39 -16.25
C HIS A 647 15.45 4.63 -15.00
N MET A 648 14.45 5.13 -14.28
CA MET A 648 14.02 4.55 -13.00
C MET A 648 13.48 3.13 -13.17
N LEU A 649 12.60 2.91 -14.15
CA LEU A 649 12.03 1.59 -14.44
C LEU A 649 13.09 0.61 -14.95
N ALA A 650 14.00 1.08 -15.82
CA ALA A 650 15.10 0.27 -16.30
C ALA A 650 16.04 -0.14 -15.17
N MET A 651 16.49 0.80 -14.35
CA MET A 651 17.39 0.53 -13.23
C MET A 651 16.75 -0.37 -12.19
N GLU A 652 15.46 -0.20 -11.88
CA GLU A 652 14.76 -1.09 -10.94
C GLU A 652 14.82 -2.56 -11.40
N THR A 653 14.59 -2.81 -12.69
CA THR A 653 14.63 -4.17 -13.24
C THR A 653 16.05 -4.71 -13.37
N ILE A 654 17.00 -3.87 -13.78
CA ILE A 654 18.41 -4.24 -13.92
C ILE A 654 19.02 -4.59 -12.55
N ASP A 655 18.73 -3.78 -11.52
CA ASP A 655 19.23 -4.03 -10.17
C ASP A 655 18.59 -5.29 -9.58
N LYS A 656 17.28 -5.50 -9.75
CA LYS A 656 16.61 -6.76 -9.36
C LYS A 656 17.23 -7.98 -10.05
N ALA A 657 17.61 -7.88 -11.33
CA ALA A 657 18.30 -8.95 -12.04
C ALA A 657 19.72 -9.20 -11.46
N LYS A 658 20.47 -8.14 -11.17
CA LYS A 658 21.80 -8.24 -10.55
C LYS A 658 21.74 -8.83 -9.14
N GLU A 659 20.72 -8.51 -8.35
CA GLU A 659 20.49 -9.03 -6.99
C GLU A 659 20.40 -10.57 -6.96
N VAL A 660 19.84 -11.19 -8.02
CA VAL A 660 19.76 -12.67 -8.17
C VAL A 660 20.92 -13.26 -8.98
N GLY A 661 21.97 -12.48 -9.26
CA GLY A 661 23.12 -12.90 -10.06
C GLY A 661 22.80 -13.12 -11.55
N ALA A 662 21.62 -12.69 -12.02
CA ALA A 662 21.25 -12.79 -13.42
C ALA A 662 21.94 -11.70 -14.24
N THR A 663 22.15 -11.99 -15.52
CA THR A 663 22.73 -11.06 -16.48
C THR A 663 21.66 -10.61 -17.46
N VAL A 664 21.55 -9.30 -17.68
CA VAL A 664 20.64 -8.78 -18.69
C VAL A 664 21.20 -9.15 -20.07
N MET A 665 20.48 -10.04 -20.77
CA MET A 665 20.84 -10.63 -22.05
C MET A 665 19.62 -10.67 -22.96
N ASN A 666 19.77 -10.25 -24.21
CA ASN A 666 18.66 -10.04 -25.15
C ASN A 666 17.65 -11.22 -25.34
N VAL A 667 16.43 -10.89 -25.78
CA VAL A 667 15.47 -11.77 -26.46
C VAL A 667 15.70 -11.68 -27.97
N ALA A 668 15.79 -12.81 -28.68
CA ALA A 668 15.99 -12.82 -30.13
C ALA A 668 14.84 -12.09 -30.87
N GLY A 669 15.15 -10.94 -31.47
CA GLY A 669 14.29 -10.21 -32.40
C GLY A 669 15.06 -9.91 -33.67
N GLY A 670 14.88 -10.75 -34.69
CA GLY A 670 15.49 -10.55 -36.00
C GLY A 670 14.77 -9.46 -36.79
N VAL A 671 15.15 -8.20 -36.60
CA VAL A 671 14.85 -7.14 -37.57
C VAL A 671 15.94 -6.08 -37.50
N SER A 672 16.46 -5.69 -38.66
CA SER A 672 17.33 -4.52 -38.80
C SER A 672 16.52 -3.25 -38.53
N PHE A 673 16.28 -2.92 -37.26
CA PHE A 673 15.53 -1.74 -36.81
C PHE A 673 16.26 -0.40 -37.04
N LEU A 674 17.51 -0.43 -37.50
CA LEU A 674 18.37 0.75 -37.57
C LEU A 674 17.97 1.76 -38.65
N ASP A 675 17.14 1.37 -39.64
CA ASP A 675 16.82 2.23 -40.80
C ASP A 675 15.32 2.44 -41.08
N ALA A 676 14.38 1.85 -40.32
CA ALA A 676 12.96 1.86 -40.69
C ALA A 676 11.97 2.02 -39.52
N VAL A 677 10.94 2.82 -39.77
CA VAL A 677 9.71 2.88 -38.96
C VAL A 677 9.04 1.51 -39.01
N THR A 678 8.59 1.02 -37.85
CA THR A 678 8.05 -0.35 -37.70
C THR A 678 6.72 -0.34 -36.94
N SER A 679 5.89 -1.34 -37.22
CA SER A 679 4.63 -1.56 -36.51
C SER A 679 4.88 -2.01 -35.07
N MET A 680 4.12 -1.48 -34.12
CA MET A 680 4.26 -1.74 -32.69
C MET A 680 2.94 -2.31 -32.14
N ASP A 681 2.76 -3.62 -32.28
CA ASP A 681 1.45 -4.28 -32.09
C ASP A 681 1.27 -4.94 -30.70
N TYR A 682 1.97 -4.46 -29.66
CA TYR A 682 1.86 -5.02 -28.30
C TYR A 682 0.54 -4.65 -27.58
N PHE A 683 -0.12 -3.57 -27.98
CA PHE A 683 -1.49 -3.25 -27.53
C PHE A 683 -2.44 -3.33 -28.72
N PRO A 684 -3.24 -4.41 -28.88
CA PRO A 684 -4.12 -4.58 -30.05
C PRO A 684 -5.11 -3.44 -30.27
N GLY A 685 -5.48 -2.72 -29.20
CA GLY A 685 -6.37 -1.56 -29.26
C GLY A 685 -5.70 -0.24 -29.68
N LEU A 686 -4.37 -0.18 -29.79
CA LEU A 686 -3.62 1.01 -30.16
C LEU A 686 -2.82 0.79 -31.44
N ASN A 687 -3.06 1.62 -32.45
CA ASN A 687 -2.42 1.49 -33.75
C ASN A 687 -1.08 2.26 -33.79
N LEU A 688 -0.03 1.66 -33.22
CA LEU A 688 1.26 2.33 -33.00
C LEU A 688 2.32 1.98 -34.06
N GLU A 689 3.20 2.93 -34.34
CA GLU A 689 4.48 2.76 -35.03
C GLU A 689 5.63 3.23 -34.12
N GLY A 690 6.82 2.65 -34.31
CA GLY A 690 8.02 2.99 -33.55
C GLY A 690 9.24 3.17 -34.44
N TYR A 691 10.15 4.04 -34.03
CA TYR A 691 11.46 4.26 -34.65
C TYR A 691 12.55 4.48 -33.59
N PRO A 692 13.81 4.09 -33.86
CA PRO A 692 14.91 4.20 -32.90
C PRO A 692 15.24 5.66 -32.52
N ASN A 693 15.65 5.87 -31.27
CA ASN A 693 16.13 7.14 -30.74
C ASN A 693 17.65 7.23 -30.89
N ARG A 694 18.12 8.17 -31.72
CA ARG A 694 19.53 8.61 -31.88
C ARG A 694 20.55 7.49 -31.59
N ASP A 695 21.16 7.54 -30.41
CA ASP A 695 22.19 6.61 -29.98
C ASP A 695 21.76 5.92 -28.68
N SER A 696 21.51 4.62 -28.78
CA SER A 696 21.14 3.77 -27.63
C SER A 696 22.35 3.04 -27.02
N THR A 697 23.53 3.10 -27.65
CA THR A 697 24.72 2.33 -27.21
C THR A 697 25.28 2.83 -25.89
N ARG A 698 25.12 4.14 -25.61
CA ARG A 698 25.58 4.80 -24.37
C ARG A 698 24.94 4.23 -23.10
N TYR A 699 23.75 3.63 -23.21
CA TYR A 699 23.05 3.05 -22.06
C TYR A 699 23.72 1.79 -21.51
N ALA A 700 24.63 1.16 -22.27
CA ALA A 700 25.44 0.03 -21.78
C ALA A 700 26.24 0.44 -20.54
N GLU A 701 26.86 1.61 -20.60
CA GLU A 701 27.70 2.15 -19.54
C GLU A 701 26.84 2.79 -18.45
N ILE A 702 25.84 3.59 -18.83
CA ILE A 702 24.94 4.29 -17.89
C ILE A 702 24.23 3.30 -16.95
N TYR A 703 23.72 2.18 -17.48
CA TYR A 703 23.00 1.18 -16.66
C TYR A 703 23.90 0.04 -16.15
N GLY A 704 25.19 0.05 -16.49
CA GLY A 704 26.13 -1.01 -16.12
C GLY A 704 25.70 -2.38 -16.64
N ILE A 705 25.40 -2.48 -17.95
CA ILE A 705 24.99 -3.70 -18.66
C ILE A 705 25.88 -3.97 -19.89
N PRO A 706 27.22 -4.05 -19.75
CA PRO A 706 28.13 -4.27 -20.88
C PRO A 706 27.92 -5.64 -21.57
N SER A 707 27.27 -6.59 -20.90
CA SER A 707 26.87 -7.89 -21.43
C SER A 707 25.69 -7.83 -22.39
N ALA A 708 24.98 -6.69 -22.48
CA ALA A 708 23.84 -6.53 -23.37
C ALA A 708 24.33 -6.43 -24.83
N HIS A 709 23.92 -7.39 -25.65
CA HIS A 709 24.29 -7.44 -27.08
C HIS A 709 23.39 -6.55 -27.96
N THR A 710 22.27 -6.06 -27.42
CA THR A 710 21.30 -5.22 -28.12
C THR A 710 20.75 -4.20 -27.14
N LEU A 711 20.88 -2.91 -27.49
CA LEU A 711 20.34 -1.79 -26.74
C LEU A 711 19.60 -0.89 -27.72
N LEU A 712 18.30 -0.77 -27.51
CA LEU A 712 17.43 0.02 -28.36
C LEU A 712 16.46 0.79 -27.48
N ARG A 713 16.50 2.10 -27.60
CA ARG A 713 15.46 2.99 -27.12
C ARG A 713 14.78 3.59 -28.35
N GLY A 714 13.47 3.73 -28.32
CA GLY A 714 12.69 4.19 -29.46
C GLY A 714 11.58 5.15 -29.05
N THR A 715 11.00 5.82 -30.04
CA THR A 715 9.84 6.70 -29.87
C THR A 715 8.62 6.06 -30.50
N LEU A 716 7.49 6.13 -29.80
CA LEU A 716 6.20 5.66 -30.28
C LEU A 716 5.36 6.80 -30.85
N ARG A 717 4.66 6.51 -31.95
CA ARG A 717 3.68 7.41 -32.60
C ARG A 717 2.48 6.59 -33.07
N TYR A 718 1.38 7.26 -33.40
CA TYR A 718 0.31 6.60 -34.15
C TYR A 718 0.73 6.38 -35.60
N LYS A 719 0.30 5.25 -36.19
CA LYS A 719 0.65 4.90 -37.57
C LYS A 719 0.30 6.02 -38.55
N GLY A 720 1.24 6.36 -39.42
CA GLY A 720 1.11 7.41 -40.43
C GLY A 720 1.79 8.73 -40.07
N TYR A 721 2.17 8.94 -38.80
CA TYR A 721 2.90 10.15 -38.37
C TYR A 721 4.22 10.33 -39.13
N SER A 722 5.07 9.29 -39.15
CA SER A 722 6.38 9.37 -39.80
C SER A 722 6.25 9.51 -41.32
N LYS A 723 5.18 8.93 -41.90
CA LYS A 723 4.83 9.12 -43.31
C LYS A 723 4.49 10.58 -43.61
N ALA A 724 3.68 11.24 -42.77
CA ALA A 724 3.34 12.65 -42.96
C ALA A 724 4.59 13.54 -42.83
N LEU A 725 5.42 13.33 -41.82
CA LEU A 725 6.67 14.09 -41.62
C LEU A 725 7.67 13.88 -42.77
N ASN A 726 7.76 12.68 -43.33
CA ASN A 726 8.56 12.41 -44.52
C ASN A 726 8.11 13.27 -45.71
N GLY A 727 6.81 13.55 -45.83
CA GLY A 727 6.27 14.50 -46.81
C GLY A 727 6.86 15.91 -46.61
N PHE A 728 6.89 16.41 -45.37
CA PHE A 728 7.49 17.70 -45.05
C PHE A 728 9.00 17.76 -45.35
N VAL A 729 9.72 16.65 -45.15
CA VAL A 729 11.13 16.53 -45.54
C VAL A 729 11.29 16.66 -47.06
N LYS A 730 10.48 15.94 -47.85
CA LYS A 730 10.50 16.01 -49.32
C LYS A 730 10.20 17.41 -49.86
N LEU A 731 9.32 18.14 -49.18
CA LEU A 731 8.95 19.52 -49.51
C LEU A 731 9.96 20.55 -49.02
N GLY A 732 11.04 20.15 -48.32
CA GLY A 732 12.05 21.08 -47.81
C GLY A 732 11.59 21.93 -46.62
N LEU A 733 10.48 21.55 -45.97
CA LEU A 733 9.92 22.28 -44.83
C LEU A 733 10.69 22.03 -43.52
N ILE A 734 11.45 20.93 -43.44
CA ILE A 734 12.34 20.63 -42.31
C ILE A 734 13.73 21.20 -42.61
N ASN A 735 13.81 22.53 -42.71
CA ASN A 735 15.05 23.28 -42.97
C ASN A 735 15.29 24.34 -41.89
N ARG A 736 16.52 24.35 -41.34
CA ARG A 736 16.98 25.27 -40.29
C ARG A 736 17.73 26.49 -40.83
N GLU A 737 17.97 26.55 -42.13
CA GLU A 737 18.61 27.71 -42.76
C GLU A 737 17.74 28.96 -42.57
N GLU A 738 18.42 30.09 -42.38
CA GLU A 738 17.74 31.37 -42.27
C GLU A 738 16.99 31.68 -43.58
N TYR A 739 15.73 32.10 -43.45
CA TYR A 739 14.92 32.48 -44.60
C TYR A 739 14.54 33.96 -44.53
N PRO A 740 15.27 34.86 -45.21
CA PRO A 740 15.09 36.32 -45.04
C PRO A 740 13.66 36.83 -45.24
N ALA A 741 12.86 36.17 -46.08
CA ALA A 741 11.48 36.56 -46.34
C ALA A 741 10.48 36.20 -45.21
N LEU A 742 10.92 35.48 -44.16
CA LEU A 742 10.11 35.17 -42.98
C LEU A 742 10.44 36.05 -41.77
N ARG A 743 11.46 36.92 -41.90
CA ARG A 743 11.86 37.84 -40.83
C ARG A 743 10.80 38.91 -40.57
N PRO A 744 10.74 39.48 -39.35
CA PRO A 744 9.73 40.48 -38.99
C PRO A 744 9.69 41.71 -39.91
N GLU A 745 10.81 42.08 -40.51
CA GLU A 745 10.98 43.24 -41.38
C GLU A 745 10.63 42.97 -42.85
N ALA A 746 10.35 41.71 -43.22
CA ALA A 746 9.99 41.33 -44.58
C ALA A 746 8.50 41.51 -44.87
N ASN A 747 8.15 41.58 -46.16
CA ASN A 747 6.75 41.57 -46.58
C ASN A 747 6.10 40.23 -46.21
N PRO A 748 4.84 40.20 -45.72
CA PRO A 748 4.15 38.97 -45.35
C PRO A 748 4.06 37.99 -46.52
N LEU A 749 4.49 36.75 -46.28
CA LEU A 749 4.46 35.66 -47.24
C LEU A 749 3.29 34.73 -46.92
N THR A 750 2.57 34.24 -47.93
CA THR A 750 1.56 33.19 -47.75
C THR A 750 2.18 31.80 -47.85
N TRP A 751 1.54 30.81 -47.23
CA TRP A 751 1.99 29.41 -47.28
C TRP A 751 2.14 28.88 -48.71
N LYS A 752 1.17 29.21 -49.57
CA LYS A 752 1.25 28.97 -51.02
C LYS A 752 2.50 29.56 -51.66
N GLN A 753 2.79 30.83 -51.39
CA GLN A 753 3.98 31.50 -51.97
C GLN A 753 5.28 30.87 -51.48
N LEU A 754 5.35 30.49 -50.21
CA LEU A 754 6.50 29.78 -49.64
C LEU A 754 6.70 28.40 -50.29
N LEU A 755 5.62 27.63 -50.47
CA LEU A 755 5.73 26.33 -51.16
C LEU A 755 6.08 26.48 -52.64
N CYS A 756 5.57 27.49 -53.34
CA CYS A 756 6.00 27.79 -54.71
C CYS A 756 7.53 28.00 -54.77
N ASP A 757 8.08 28.78 -53.82
CA ASP A 757 9.53 29.02 -53.75
C ASP A 757 10.32 27.73 -53.51
N LEU A 758 9.86 26.88 -52.57
CA LEU A 758 10.55 25.63 -52.24
C LEU A 758 10.49 24.59 -53.36
N ILE A 759 9.44 24.62 -54.18
CA ILE A 759 9.26 23.70 -55.32
C ILE A 759 9.95 24.24 -56.58
N GLY A 760 10.17 25.54 -56.67
CA GLY A 760 10.83 26.20 -57.81
C GLY A 760 9.86 26.62 -58.92
N ILE A 761 8.60 26.93 -58.59
CA ILE A 761 7.60 27.46 -59.53
C ILE A 761 7.26 28.92 -59.23
N SER A 762 6.57 29.59 -60.15
CA SER A 762 6.16 31.00 -59.95
C SER A 762 5.27 31.19 -58.72
N ARG A 763 5.54 32.23 -57.91
CA ARG A 763 4.69 32.62 -56.76
C ARG A 763 3.25 32.98 -57.14
N PHE A 764 3.02 33.29 -58.42
CA PHE A 764 1.70 33.64 -58.96
C PHE A 764 0.96 32.46 -59.60
N SER A 765 1.52 31.25 -59.52
CA SER A 765 0.86 30.03 -60.01
C SER A 765 -0.51 29.83 -59.35
N THR A 766 -1.43 29.21 -60.09
CA THR A 766 -2.74 28.83 -59.55
C THR A 766 -2.59 27.72 -58.51
N CYS A 767 -3.60 27.54 -57.66
CA CYS A 767 -3.60 26.49 -56.64
C CYS A 767 -3.47 25.10 -57.27
N ASP A 768 -4.14 24.86 -58.40
CA ASP A 768 -4.11 23.57 -59.11
C ASP A 768 -2.68 23.23 -59.60
N VAL A 769 -1.97 24.21 -60.15
CA VAL A 769 -0.58 24.03 -60.61
C VAL A 769 0.36 23.76 -59.44
N LEU A 770 0.18 24.46 -58.31
CA LEU A 770 0.95 24.18 -57.09
C LEU A 770 0.66 22.77 -56.58
N LYS A 771 -0.62 22.36 -56.55
CA LYS A 771 -1.04 21.04 -56.07
C LYS A 771 -0.44 19.92 -56.90
N GLU A 772 -0.42 20.04 -58.22
CA GLU A 772 0.24 19.08 -59.12
C GLU A 772 1.74 18.98 -58.85
N ALA A 773 2.43 20.13 -58.73
CA ALA A 773 3.87 20.16 -58.49
C ALA A 773 4.24 19.62 -57.09
N VAL A 774 3.42 19.89 -56.07
CA VAL A 774 3.55 19.28 -54.73
C VAL A 774 3.39 17.77 -54.82
N LEU A 775 2.36 17.27 -55.51
CA LEU A 775 2.10 15.83 -55.66
C LEU A 775 3.27 15.11 -56.34
N GLU A 776 3.84 15.72 -57.40
CA GLU A 776 5.02 15.21 -58.07
C GLU A 776 6.22 15.16 -57.11
N LYS A 777 6.47 16.23 -56.35
CA LYS A 777 7.57 16.29 -55.36
C LYS A 777 7.42 15.25 -54.24
N LEU A 778 6.18 14.91 -53.89
CA LEU A 778 5.86 13.88 -52.90
C LEU A 778 5.98 12.45 -53.48
N GLY A 779 6.19 12.29 -54.78
CA GLY A 779 6.27 11.00 -55.46
C GLY A 779 4.90 10.36 -55.70
N GLY A 780 3.85 11.17 -55.86
CA GLY A 780 2.48 10.69 -56.11
C GLY A 780 1.71 10.25 -54.86
N ASP A 781 2.21 10.52 -53.65
CA ASP A 781 1.55 10.10 -52.41
C ASP A 781 0.40 11.04 -52.02
N LEU A 782 -0.83 10.60 -52.28
CA LEU A 782 -2.05 11.36 -52.01
C LEU A 782 -2.24 11.66 -50.51
N THR A 783 -1.84 10.75 -49.61
CA THR A 783 -1.98 10.97 -48.16
C THR A 783 -1.09 12.11 -47.67
N GLN A 784 0.15 12.21 -48.19
CA GLN A 784 1.06 13.31 -47.86
C GLN A 784 0.53 14.65 -48.39
N LEU A 785 -0.09 14.65 -49.57
CA LEU A 785 -0.71 15.83 -50.15
C LEU A 785 -1.91 16.29 -49.30
N GLU A 786 -2.82 15.38 -48.98
CA GLU A 786 -3.99 15.67 -48.12
C GLU A 786 -3.59 16.24 -46.77
N ALA A 787 -2.51 15.73 -46.16
CA ALA A 787 -1.98 16.27 -44.91
C ALA A 787 -1.50 17.72 -45.06
N ALA A 788 -0.79 18.05 -46.14
CA ALA A 788 -0.33 19.40 -46.42
C ALA A 788 -1.50 20.36 -46.70
N GLU A 789 -2.52 19.89 -47.43
CA GLU A 789 -3.74 20.67 -47.71
C GLU A 789 -4.56 20.93 -46.44
N TRP A 790 -4.79 19.91 -45.62
CA TRP A 790 -5.56 20.02 -44.38
C TRP A 790 -4.91 20.99 -43.38
N LEU A 791 -3.57 21.00 -43.32
CA LEU A 791 -2.82 21.97 -42.53
C LEU A 791 -2.85 23.39 -43.13
N GLY A 792 -3.36 23.58 -44.34
CA GLY A 792 -3.45 24.87 -45.02
C GLY A 792 -2.13 25.32 -45.67
N LEU A 793 -1.17 24.40 -45.87
CA LEU A 793 0.16 24.76 -46.40
C LEU A 793 0.14 25.15 -47.89
N LEU A 794 -0.92 24.82 -48.62
CA LEU A 794 -1.15 25.26 -50.00
C LEU A 794 -2.07 26.49 -50.07
N GLY A 795 -2.50 27.01 -48.93
CA GLY A 795 -3.47 28.09 -48.81
C GLY A 795 -2.85 29.49 -48.78
N GLU A 796 -3.73 30.49 -48.75
CA GLU A 796 -3.35 31.92 -48.66
C GLU A 796 -3.17 32.40 -47.21
N ASP A 797 -3.19 31.49 -46.24
CA ASP A 797 -2.86 31.79 -44.83
C ASP A 797 -1.44 32.36 -44.75
N GLN A 798 -1.25 33.39 -43.92
CA GLN A 798 0.07 33.98 -43.71
C GLN A 798 0.99 33.02 -42.95
N VAL A 799 2.25 32.93 -43.39
CA VAL A 799 3.27 32.17 -42.69
C VAL A 799 3.65 32.92 -41.41
N PRO A 800 3.70 32.25 -40.23
CA PRO A 800 4.17 32.89 -39.01
C PRO A 800 5.61 33.41 -39.17
N GLN A 801 5.87 34.65 -38.73
CA GLN A 801 7.21 35.22 -38.74
C GLN A 801 8.17 34.37 -37.90
N ALA A 802 9.33 34.02 -38.44
CA ALA A 802 10.35 33.22 -37.78
C ALA A 802 11.71 33.34 -38.50
N ASP A 803 12.78 32.91 -37.84
CA ASP A 803 14.13 32.98 -38.40
C ASP A 803 14.37 31.89 -39.47
N SER A 804 13.73 30.73 -39.33
CA SER A 804 13.84 29.60 -40.25
C SER A 804 12.47 29.03 -40.66
N ILE A 805 12.45 28.23 -41.73
CA ILE A 805 11.23 27.57 -42.24
C ILE A 805 10.67 26.60 -41.21
N VAL A 806 11.54 25.80 -40.57
CA VAL A 806 11.10 24.83 -39.57
C VAL A 806 10.49 25.51 -38.34
N ASP A 807 10.96 26.70 -37.95
CA ASP A 807 10.38 27.47 -36.85
C ASP A 807 9.00 28.04 -37.22
N ALA A 808 8.86 28.55 -38.45
CA ALA A 808 7.57 29.01 -38.97
C ALA A 808 6.55 27.86 -39.06
N LEU A 809 6.98 26.69 -39.58
CA LEU A 809 6.16 25.48 -39.58
C LEU A 809 5.78 25.06 -38.16
N SER A 810 6.73 25.07 -37.22
CA SER A 810 6.47 24.68 -35.83
C SER A 810 5.42 25.58 -35.18
N LYS A 811 5.49 26.90 -35.40
CA LYS A 811 4.47 27.86 -34.93
C LYS A 811 3.11 27.57 -35.57
N HIS A 812 3.08 27.27 -36.87
CA HIS A 812 1.84 26.97 -37.58
C HIS A 812 1.19 25.66 -37.11
N LEU A 813 2.00 24.61 -36.92
CA LEU A 813 1.54 23.34 -36.34
C LEU A 813 1.02 23.54 -34.92
N ALA A 814 1.68 24.36 -34.09
CA ALA A 814 1.20 24.68 -32.75
C ALA A 814 -0.17 25.39 -32.79
N LEU A 815 -0.43 26.26 -33.78
CA LEU A 815 -1.73 26.89 -33.95
C LEU A 815 -2.84 25.90 -34.37
N LYS A 816 -2.50 24.89 -35.19
CA LYS A 816 -3.49 23.95 -35.77
C LYS A 816 -3.72 22.68 -34.94
N LEU A 817 -2.70 22.22 -34.20
CA LEU A 817 -2.67 20.90 -33.56
C LEU A 817 -2.46 20.95 -32.03
N SER A 818 -2.65 22.12 -31.40
CA SER A 818 -2.65 22.21 -29.94
C SER A 818 -3.90 21.56 -29.35
N TYR A 819 -3.74 20.99 -28.15
CA TYR A 819 -4.86 20.46 -27.38
C TYR A 819 -5.88 21.55 -27.03
N GLY A 820 -7.15 21.24 -27.26
CA GLY A 820 -8.28 21.98 -26.71
C GLY A 820 -8.46 21.75 -25.20
N PRO A 821 -9.30 22.54 -24.53
CA PRO A 821 -9.47 22.50 -23.07
C PRO A 821 -10.08 21.19 -22.53
N GLU A 822 -10.79 20.42 -23.36
CA GLU A 822 -11.45 19.16 -22.98
C GLU A 822 -10.81 17.93 -23.64
N GLU A 823 -9.67 18.09 -24.29
CA GLU A 823 -8.95 16.99 -24.92
C GLU A 823 -7.92 16.39 -23.95
N LYS A 824 -7.65 15.08 -24.10
CA LYS A 824 -6.69 14.35 -23.26
C LYS A 824 -5.47 13.95 -24.05
N ASP A 825 -4.30 14.11 -23.44
CA ASP A 825 -3.10 13.43 -23.86
C ASP A 825 -2.98 12.04 -23.22
N MET A 826 -1.99 11.29 -23.70
CA MET A 826 -1.70 9.94 -23.25
C MET A 826 -0.18 9.72 -23.29
N ILE A 827 0.35 9.06 -22.27
CA ILE A 827 1.71 8.51 -22.23
C ILE A 827 1.60 6.99 -22.34
N VAL A 828 2.44 6.42 -23.20
CA VAL A 828 2.66 4.98 -23.31
C VAL A 828 4.16 4.75 -23.30
N MET A 829 4.63 3.93 -22.37
CA MET A 829 6.01 3.49 -22.25
C MET A 829 6.03 1.98 -22.07
N ARG A 830 6.92 1.31 -22.81
CA ARG A 830 7.09 -0.13 -22.74
C ARG A 830 8.55 -0.49 -22.74
N ASP A 831 8.99 -1.14 -21.66
CA ASP A 831 10.33 -1.73 -21.58
C ASP A 831 10.25 -3.24 -21.81
N SER A 832 11.30 -3.80 -22.41
CA SER A 832 11.45 -5.24 -22.59
C SER A 832 12.88 -5.66 -22.29
N PHE A 833 13.04 -6.51 -21.28
CA PHE A 833 14.32 -7.05 -20.84
C PHE A 833 14.35 -8.55 -21.14
N GLY A 834 15.43 -9.00 -21.75
CA GLY A 834 15.83 -10.39 -21.65
C GLY A 834 16.79 -10.53 -20.45
N ILE A 835 16.53 -11.49 -19.58
CA ILE A 835 17.29 -11.72 -18.36
C ILE A 835 17.74 -13.18 -18.34
N ARG A 836 19.05 -13.41 -18.40
CA ARG A 836 19.67 -14.74 -18.30
C ARG A 836 19.99 -15.02 -16.84
N HIS A 837 19.26 -15.94 -16.26
CA HIS A 837 19.48 -16.39 -14.89
C HIS A 837 20.72 -17.31 -14.79
N PRO A 838 21.35 -17.41 -13.60
CA PRO A 838 22.47 -18.35 -13.38
C PRO A 838 22.11 -19.81 -13.67
N SER A 839 20.83 -20.16 -13.53
CA SER A 839 20.27 -21.48 -13.88
C SER A 839 20.31 -21.78 -15.39
N GLY A 840 20.54 -20.77 -16.22
CA GLY A 840 20.59 -20.87 -17.68
C GLY A 840 19.29 -20.49 -18.39
N HIS A 841 18.16 -20.36 -17.68
CA HIS A 841 16.88 -19.97 -18.29
C HIS A 841 16.88 -18.50 -18.74
N LEU A 842 16.14 -18.22 -19.83
CA LEU A 842 15.93 -16.87 -20.35
C LEU A 842 14.53 -16.39 -19.95
N GLU A 843 14.48 -15.40 -19.08
CA GLU A 843 13.27 -14.65 -18.77
C GLU A 843 13.11 -13.50 -19.76
N THR A 844 11.92 -13.34 -20.31
CA THR A 844 11.48 -12.12 -20.99
C THR A 844 10.57 -11.36 -20.03
N LYS A 845 11.04 -10.20 -19.58
CA LYS A 845 10.31 -9.31 -18.68
C LYS A 845 9.88 -8.07 -19.43
N THR A 846 8.63 -7.65 -19.28
CA THR A 846 8.08 -6.45 -19.89
C THR A 846 7.44 -5.56 -18.84
N ILE A 847 7.62 -4.25 -19.00
CA ILE A 847 7.03 -3.24 -18.14
C ILE A 847 6.18 -2.33 -19.02
N ASP A 848 4.90 -2.19 -18.67
CA ASP A 848 3.95 -1.34 -19.39
C ASP A 848 3.47 -0.21 -18.48
N LEU A 849 3.69 1.04 -18.91
CA LEU A 849 3.17 2.25 -18.25
C LEU A 849 2.25 2.99 -19.22
N VAL A 850 0.99 3.16 -18.83
CA VAL A 850 -0.03 3.88 -19.61
C VAL A 850 -0.72 4.89 -18.71
N VAL A 851 -0.63 6.18 -19.07
CA VAL A 851 -1.19 7.28 -18.28
C VAL A 851 -2.02 8.19 -19.17
N TYR A 852 -3.22 8.56 -18.72
CA TYR A 852 -4.08 9.52 -19.40
C TYR A 852 -4.11 10.86 -18.65
N GLY A 853 -4.28 11.95 -19.40
CA GLY A 853 -4.53 13.27 -18.85
C GLY A 853 -5.90 13.35 -18.15
N ASP A 854 -6.00 14.25 -17.17
CA ASP A 854 -7.23 14.49 -16.42
C ASP A 854 -7.99 15.68 -17.00
N PHE A 855 -9.31 15.56 -17.23
CA PHE A 855 -10.12 16.65 -17.81
C PHE A 855 -10.05 17.95 -16.98
N ASN A 856 -10.11 17.82 -15.65
CA ASN A 856 -10.07 18.94 -14.71
C ASN A 856 -8.75 18.99 -13.93
N GLY A 857 -7.68 18.45 -14.49
CA GLY A 857 -6.41 18.29 -13.80
C GLY A 857 -5.22 18.56 -14.71
N PHE A 858 -4.21 17.70 -14.60
CA PHE A 858 -2.98 17.84 -15.37
C PHE A 858 -2.95 16.82 -16.52
N SER A 859 -2.30 17.21 -17.62
CA SER A 859 -2.00 16.29 -18.72
C SER A 859 -1.08 15.16 -18.24
N ALA A 860 -1.16 14.00 -18.88
CA ALA A 860 -0.28 12.87 -18.59
C ALA A 860 1.20 13.25 -18.71
N MET A 861 1.56 14.05 -19.72
CA MET A 861 2.90 14.60 -19.90
C MET A 861 3.30 15.50 -18.74
N ALA A 862 2.44 16.43 -18.31
CA ALA A 862 2.76 17.31 -17.20
C ALA A 862 2.95 16.52 -15.90
N LYS A 863 2.09 15.52 -15.62
CA LYS A 863 2.20 14.63 -14.45
C LYS A 863 3.52 13.86 -14.45
N THR A 864 3.79 13.13 -15.54
CA THR A 864 4.94 12.24 -15.65
C THR A 864 6.29 12.97 -15.72
N VAL A 865 6.31 14.24 -16.12
CA VAL A 865 7.53 15.07 -16.04
C VAL A 865 7.63 15.79 -14.68
N GLY A 866 6.53 16.40 -14.24
CA GLY A 866 6.51 17.28 -13.07
C GLY A 866 6.61 16.55 -11.73
N PHE A 867 5.86 15.46 -11.55
CA PHE A 867 5.83 14.77 -10.25
C PHE A 867 7.17 14.13 -9.87
N PRO A 868 7.88 13.38 -10.75
CA PRO A 868 9.19 12.85 -10.39
C PRO A 868 10.19 13.95 -9.99
N THR A 869 10.14 15.09 -10.70
CA THR A 869 10.96 16.27 -10.41
C THR A 869 10.63 16.88 -9.04
N ALA A 870 9.34 17.00 -8.72
CA ALA A 870 8.87 17.55 -7.44
C ALA A 870 9.14 16.62 -6.26
N MET A 871 9.04 15.30 -6.47
CA MET A 871 9.35 14.28 -5.46
C MET A 871 10.83 14.29 -5.12
N ALA A 872 11.71 14.32 -6.12
CA ALA A 872 13.15 14.46 -5.91
C ALA A 872 13.49 15.77 -5.17
N ALA A 873 12.79 16.87 -5.48
CA ALA A 873 12.96 18.15 -4.80
C ALA A 873 12.60 18.06 -3.31
N LYS A 874 11.47 17.45 -3.00
CA LYS A 874 11.06 17.23 -1.61
C LYS A 874 12.06 16.31 -0.86
N MET A 875 12.51 15.23 -1.50
CA MET A 875 13.50 14.32 -0.93
C MET A 875 14.82 15.03 -0.58
N LEU A 876 15.31 15.94 -1.44
CA LEU A 876 16.49 16.76 -1.13
C LEU A 876 16.26 17.72 0.04
N LEU A 877 15.09 18.35 0.12
CA LEU A 877 14.75 19.29 1.20
C LEU A 877 14.61 18.59 2.55
N ASP A 878 14.07 17.38 2.54
CA ASP A 878 13.82 16.53 3.71
C ASP A 878 15.08 15.74 4.13
N GLY A 879 16.15 15.79 3.32
CA GLY A 879 17.42 15.11 3.61
C GLY A 879 17.40 13.60 3.35
N GLU A 880 16.49 13.12 2.49
CA GLU A 880 16.39 11.71 2.11
C GLU A 880 17.44 11.29 1.08
N ILE A 881 18.03 12.25 0.36
CA ILE A 881 19.11 12.03 -0.61
C ILE A 881 20.39 12.63 -0.03
N GLU A 882 21.33 11.77 0.37
CA GLU A 882 22.59 12.18 0.99
C GLU A 882 23.70 12.41 -0.04
N ALA A 883 23.60 11.75 -1.19
CA ALA A 883 24.59 11.82 -2.26
C ALA A 883 24.86 13.25 -2.73
N LYS A 884 26.14 13.58 -2.94
CA LYS A 884 26.64 14.88 -3.46
C LYS A 884 27.20 14.74 -4.87
N GLY A 885 27.28 15.85 -5.59
CA GLY A 885 27.77 15.87 -6.97
C GLY A 885 26.65 16.00 -8.00
N LEU A 886 27.03 15.86 -9.28
CA LEU A 886 26.13 15.84 -10.42
C LEU A 886 25.70 14.41 -10.73
N MET A 887 24.39 14.13 -10.74
CA MET A 887 23.88 12.77 -10.91
C MET A 887 22.53 12.73 -11.64
N GLY A 888 22.20 11.56 -12.20
CA GLY A 888 20.85 11.22 -12.65
C GLY A 888 20.16 10.26 -11.67
N PRO A 889 18.91 9.86 -11.93
CA PRO A 889 18.10 9.05 -11.01
C PRO A 889 18.43 7.54 -11.11
N PHE A 890 19.70 7.18 -11.12
CA PHE A 890 20.15 5.80 -11.37
C PHE A 890 20.28 4.97 -10.09
N SER A 891 20.40 5.59 -8.91
CA SER A 891 20.55 4.90 -7.64
C SER A 891 19.19 4.54 -7.02
N LYS A 892 19.12 3.41 -6.31
CA LYS A 892 17.91 2.93 -5.61
C LYS A 892 17.43 3.89 -4.53
N GLU A 893 18.34 4.66 -3.95
CA GLU A 893 18.06 5.78 -3.04
C GLU A 893 17.14 6.84 -3.68
N ILE A 894 17.30 7.09 -4.98
CA ILE A 894 16.51 8.08 -5.73
C ILE A 894 15.29 7.39 -6.39
N TYR A 895 15.52 6.38 -7.23
CA TYR A 895 14.41 5.82 -8.04
C TYR A 895 13.40 5.05 -7.18
N GLY A 896 13.82 4.40 -6.09
CA GLY A 896 12.93 3.55 -5.28
C GLY A 896 11.79 4.35 -4.66
N PRO A 897 12.07 5.39 -3.85
CA PRO A 897 11.04 6.24 -3.28
C PRO A 897 10.19 6.97 -4.33
N ILE A 898 10.79 7.41 -5.45
CA ILE A 898 10.03 8.10 -6.51
C ILE A 898 9.04 7.14 -7.17
N LEU A 899 9.47 5.95 -7.61
CA LEU A 899 8.60 4.94 -8.23
C LEU A 899 7.46 4.49 -7.32
N GLU A 900 7.66 4.54 -6.00
CA GLU A 900 6.60 4.25 -5.04
C GLU A 900 5.61 5.43 -4.93
N ARG A 901 6.12 6.65 -4.75
CA ARG A 901 5.28 7.86 -4.57
C ARG A 901 4.44 8.20 -5.79
N ILE A 902 4.92 7.96 -7.02
CA ILE A 902 4.15 8.25 -8.24
C ILE A 902 2.88 7.40 -8.39
N LYS A 903 2.80 6.23 -7.73
CA LYS A 903 1.61 5.36 -7.75
C LYS A 903 0.41 6.07 -7.12
N ALA A 904 0.63 6.80 -6.03
CA ALA A 904 -0.40 7.60 -5.36
C ALA A 904 -0.93 8.74 -6.23
N GLU A 905 -0.12 9.23 -7.19
CA GLU A 905 -0.52 10.24 -8.18
C GLU A 905 -1.17 9.63 -9.44
N GLY A 906 -1.47 8.33 -9.41
CA GLY A 906 -2.12 7.61 -10.52
C GLY A 906 -1.19 7.26 -11.68
N ILE A 907 0.13 7.33 -11.50
CA ILE A 907 1.12 6.86 -12.48
C ILE A 907 1.48 5.42 -12.11
N ILE A 908 0.77 4.46 -12.71
CA ILE A 908 0.89 3.03 -12.43
C ILE A 908 1.56 2.35 -13.62
N TYR A 909 2.51 1.46 -13.34
CA TYR A 909 3.09 0.55 -14.32
C TYR A 909 2.80 -0.90 -13.91
N THR A 910 2.73 -1.77 -14.91
CA THR A 910 2.52 -3.21 -14.71
C THR A 910 3.72 -3.97 -15.24
N THR A 911 4.05 -5.08 -14.60
CA THR A 911 5.20 -5.91 -14.97
C THR A 911 4.71 -7.32 -15.28
N GLN A 912 5.23 -7.91 -16.35
CA GLN A 912 4.96 -9.29 -16.74
C GLN A 912 6.26 -10.01 -17.04
N SER A 913 6.41 -11.23 -16.54
CA SER A 913 7.58 -12.08 -16.79
C SER A 913 7.15 -13.40 -17.41
N THR A 914 7.91 -13.86 -18.41
CA THR A 914 7.73 -15.17 -19.05
C THR A 914 9.07 -15.87 -19.18
N ILE A 915 9.12 -17.16 -18.84
CA ILE A 915 10.33 -17.97 -18.98
C ILE A 915 10.11 -18.91 -20.16
N LYS A 916 10.99 -18.82 -21.17
CA LYS A 916 11.05 -19.85 -22.22
C LYS A 916 12.05 -20.91 -21.75
N LEU A 917 11.52 -22.07 -21.39
CA LEU A 917 12.29 -23.27 -21.02
C LEU A 917 13.05 -23.83 -22.23
#